data_AF-A0A4Q4WKM4-F1
#
_entry.id   AF-A0A4Q4WKM4-F1
#
_cell.length_a   1.000
_cell.length_b   1.000
_cell.length_c   1.000
_cell.angle_alpha   90.00
_cell.angle_beta   90.00
_cell.angle_gamma   90.00
#
_symmetry.space_group_name_H-M   'P 1'
#
loop_
_entity.id
_entity.type
_entity.pdbx_description
1 polymer ?
#
loop_
_entity_poly.entity_id
_entity_poly.type
_entity_poly.pdbx_seq_one_letter_code
_entity_poly.pdbx_strand_id
1 'polypeptide(L)'
;MSGPFRPINNPPRTTGPSRPINQRRLARIASRNEPPDATRARPTARDVEDQRSLDDDNNTDPTNTDVDADGDVSMGAADDEGPGSSDSMAGAPGGAAVDVAAWQEQQQAMGEDSKSWSSSSPLRSSGGSSVTDDPGDDYGSRDERARAAGGKLTYGIELEFLMAVDAGEPEAADPHPEDGRWLARYLFGENPEAESFQYTVRNRCVDALRRAGVVVNKTDEIDLRDYSMGASEEEDARKVDFIDSLEDMAMPDPNEDALRGWSPAPPGVRWDGRADADVAVQTMVEGLMQQFVDAHTSRGIALTDTRNATVDRLAARLLAPGGSVLGDWPAFAAEKVRLGFANNAKEEIRDLRLSRETGAIDPHHVDVPGMGDKYRAWLVTKDPSVSTRAVGVRHYEMPPGYVLDGRDFPVPPDNYRWWGAEVITPVYDTENRACADNIQRAVRQLREEFRIHKPMSAVRSGVHVHWGHQDGWTLLQLKRFASLWIVIEESLFGLHRSDRSNFKYCRSLREHSRLAYALSPDNPATRAKYRDFLPRGGSAASRRYDRYMASRVPLDSLGSMDGRLLGLVQNIWRYSNINTLATAMSPWSFTDEAAVRWNVTGEKRSDDPSMVSKQTLEFRMMQGTLDFEHIMHWMQVCHRVILITRRIPVGDTGFIQTETE
;
A
#
# COMPACT_ATOMS: atom_id res chain seq x y z
N MET A 1 32.67 -67.22 -26.58
CA MET A 1 31.72 -67.79 -25.60
C MET A 1 30.50 -66.87 -25.59
N SER A 2 29.53 -67.11 -26.47
CA SER A 2 28.25 -67.81 -26.21
C SER A 2 27.35 -67.02 -25.24
N GLY A 3 26.20 -66.46 -25.59
CA GLY A 3 25.38 -66.46 -26.81
C GLY A 3 24.23 -65.44 -26.70
N PRO A 4 23.35 -65.31 -27.72
CA PRO A 4 22.32 -64.27 -27.82
C PRO A 4 20.93 -64.77 -27.39
N PHE A 5 20.06 -63.88 -26.88
CA PHE A 5 18.64 -64.17 -26.67
C PHE A 5 17.75 -63.33 -27.60
N ARG A 6 16.90 -64.03 -28.34
CA ARG A 6 15.86 -63.56 -29.25
C ARG A 6 14.57 -63.17 -28.49
N PRO A 7 13.68 -62.38 -29.13
CA PRO A 7 12.44 -61.87 -28.54
C PRO A 7 11.28 -62.87 -28.64
N ILE A 8 10.28 -62.73 -27.76
CA ILE A 8 8.99 -63.43 -27.83
C ILE A 8 7.87 -62.38 -27.90
N ASN A 9 7.10 -62.43 -28.97
CA ASN A 9 5.81 -61.76 -29.17
C ASN A 9 4.67 -62.54 -28.49
N ASN A 10 3.66 -61.83 -27.98
CA ASN A 10 2.20 -62.08 -28.12
C ASN A 10 1.38 -61.22 -27.10
N PRO A 11 0.05 -61.03 -27.24
CA PRO A 11 -0.61 -60.02 -28.08
C PRO A 11 -1.67 -59.24 -27.20
N PRO A 12 -2.64 -58.47 -27.75
CA PRO A 12 -3.32 -57.41 -27.00
C PRO A 12 -4.50 -57.92 -26.16
N ARG A 13 -4.82 -57.20 -25.08
CA ARG A 13 -6.09 -57.34 -24.36
C ARG A 13 -6.76 -55.98 -24.12
N THR A 14 -8.06 -56.03 -24.37
CA THR A 14 -9.08 -55.01 -24.52
C THR A 14 -9.65 -54.50 -23.18
N THR A 15 -9.93 -53.19 -23.15
CA THR A 15 -11.06 -52.45 -22.53
C THR A 15 -11.69 -52.91 -21.21
N GLY A 16 -11.71 -52.01 -20.21
CA GLY A 16 -12.67 -52.00 -19.09
C GLY A 16 -12.46 -50.80 -18.16
N PRO A 17 -13.52 -50.18 -17.59
CA PRO A 17 -13.55 -48.74 -17.30
C PRO A 17 -13.11 -48.32 -15.89
N SER A 18 -12.53 -47.13 -15.80
CA SER A 18 -12.16 -46.42 -14.58
C SER A 18 -13.41 -45.89 -13.86
N ARG A 19 -13.59 -46.27 -12.59
CA ARG A 19 -14.55 -45.65 -11.67
C ARG A 19 -13.98 -44.34 -11.10
N PRO A 20 -14.79 -43.30 -10.89
CA PRO A 20 -14.35 -42.05 -10.26
C PRO A 20 -14.31 -42.16 -8.73
N ILE A 21 -13.33 -41.50 -8.14
CA ILE A 21 -13.12 -41.38 -6.69
C ILE A 21 -14.01 -40.25 -6.14
N ASN A 22 -14.72 -40.61 -5.07
CA ASN A 22 -15.59 -39.84 -4.17
C ASN A 22 -15.45 -38.30 -4.13
N GLN A 23 -16.52 -37.63 -4.54
CA GLN A 23 -16.91 -36.28 -4.06
C GLN A 23 -17.42 -36.37 -2.62
N ARG A 24 -16.81 -35.62 -1.69
CA ARG A 24 -17.40 -35.31 -0.39
C ARG A 24 -18.30 -34.09 -0.52
N ARG A 25 -19.60 -34.30 -0.31
CA ARG A 25 -20.61 -33.25 -0.11
C ARG A 25 -20.28 -32.42 1.14
N LEU A 26 -20.35 -31.10 1.02
CA LEU A 26 -20.63 -30.20 2.13
C LEU A 26 -22.06 -29.67 1.99
N ALA A 27 -22.75 -29.63 3.12
CA ALA A 27 -24.17 -29.35 3.24
C ALA A 27 -24.50 -27.88 2.89
N ARG A 28 -25.50 -27.70 2.02
CA ARG A 28 -26.17 -26.41 1.78
C ARG A 28 -27.02 -26.05 3.00
N ILE A 29 -26.75 -24.91 3.61
CA ILE A 29 -27.74 -24.16 4.39
C ILE A 29 -28.46 -23.25 3.40
N ALA A 30 -29.76 -23.45 3.25
CA ALA A 30 -30.62 -22.65 2.39
C ALA A 30 -31.11 -21.41 3.15
N SER A 31 -30.78 -20.22 2.68
CA SER A 31 -31.58 -19.02 2.96
C SER A 31 -32.42 -18.70 1.72
N ARG A 32 -33.72 -18.97 1.84
CA ARG A 32 -34.75 -18.43 0.96
C ARG A 32 -34.77 -16.90 1.09
N ASN A 33 -34.73 -16.20 -0.04
CA ASN A 33 -35.60 -15.07 -0.41
C ASN A 33 -35.07 -14.43 -1.70
N GLU A 34 -35.47 -14.97 -2.84
CA GLU A 34 -35.45 -14.26 -4.13
C GLU A 34 -36.90 -13.86 -4.47
N PRO A 35 -37.19 -12.60 -4.82
CA PRO A 35 -38.45 -12.23 -5.45
C PRO A 35 -38.40 -12.51 -6.96
N PRO A 36 -39.55 -12.74 -7.61
CA PRO A 36 -39.61 -13.18 -9.00
C PRO A 36 -39.39 -12.02 -9.99
N ASP A 37 -38.55 -12.31 -10.97
CA ASP A 37 -38.56 -11.94 -12.38
C ASP A 37 -39.63 -10.92 -12.82
N ALA A 38 -39.19 -9.67 -13.04
CA ALA A 38 -39.98 -8.63 -13.70
C ALA A 38 -39.47 -8.42 -15.12
N THR A 39 -40.34 -8.76 -16.06
CA THR A 39 -40.23 -8.61 -17.51
C THR A 39 -39.68 -7.25 -17.96
N ARG A 40 -38.64 -7.30 -18.81
CA ARG A 40 -38.06 -6.21 -19.61
C ARG A 40 -39.13 -5.48 -20.43
N ALA A 41 -39.36 -4.20 -20.11
CA ALA A 41 -39.99 -3.25 -21.02
C ALA A 41 -38.90 -2.33 -21.61
N ARG A 42 -38.85 -2.23 -22.95
CA ARG A 42 -37.98 -1.31 -23.70
C ARG A 42 -38.49 0.14 -23.57
N PRO A 43 -37.63 1.16 -23.44
CA PRO A 43 -38.03 2.54 -23.69
C PRO A 43 -37.98 2.85 -25.19
N THR A 44 -39.06 3.43 -25.71
CA THR A 44 -39.16 4.01 -27.06
C THR A 44 -38.59 5.42 -27.08
N ALA A 45 -37.78 5.71 -28.11
CA ALA A 45 -37.23 7.02 -28.42
C ALA A 45 -38.31 8.00 -28.94
N ARG A 46 -38.27 9.23 -28.40
CA ARG A 46 -38.90 10.52 -28.80
C ARG A 46 -38.80 11.42 -27.56
N ASP A 47 -38.25 12.62 -27.52
CA ASP A 47 -38.14 13.71 -28.49
C ASP A 47 -36.91 14.58 -28.14
N VAL A 48 -36.07 14.97 -29.11
CA VAL A 48 -35.32 16.24 -29.09
C VAL A 48 -35.06 16.65 -30.54
N GLU A 49 -35.99 17.41 -31.11
CA GLU A 49 -35.73 18.32 -32.24
C GLU A 49 -36.08 19.73 -31.78
N ASP A 50 -35.17 20.66 -32.07
CA ASP A 50 -35.27 22.14 -32.09
C ASP A 50 -34.33 22.86 -31.11
N GLN A 51 -33.16 23.27 -31.62
CA GLN A 51 -32.91 24.68 -31.88
C GLN A 51 -31.65 24.89 -32.75
N ARG A 52 -31.88 25.54 -33.89
CA ARG A 52 -30.88 26.10 -34.80
C ARG A 52 -30.35 27.44 -34.28
N SER A 53 -29.12 27.71 -34.73
CA SER A 53 -28.52 29.02 -35.04
C SER A 53 -28.31 30.00 -33.89
N LEU A 54 -27.05 30.34 -33.65
CA LEU A 54 -26.51 31.67 -34.00
C LEU A 54 -24.98 31.56 -34.14
N ASP A 55 -24.50 31.98 -35.30
CA ASP A 55 -23.10 32.32 -35.55
C ASP A 55 -22.71 33.52 -34.67
N ASP A 56 -21.48 33.53 -34.15
CA ASP A 56 -20.66 34.74 -34.16
C ASP A 56 -19.20 34.40 -33.91
N ASP A 57 -18.37 34.95 -34.80
CA ASP A 57 -16.93 34.95 -34.80
C ASP A 57 -16.35 35.46 -33.48
N ASN A 58 -15.32 34.78 -32.93
CA ASN A 58 -14.13 35.53 -32.54
C ASN A 58 -12.86 34.71 -32.51
N ASN A 59 -12.00 35.16 -33.41
CA ASN A 59 -10.60 34.87 -33.63
C ASN A 59 -9.76 35.39 -32.45
N THR A 60 -8.97 34.55 -31.78
CA THR A 60 -7.68 34.97 -31.20
C THR A 60 -6.80 33.75 -30.87
N ASP A 61 -5.88 33.50 -31.79
CA ASP A 61 -4.58 32.86 -31.55
C ASP A 61 -3.77 33.71 -30.54
N PRO A 62 -2.95 33.10 -29.67
CA PRO A 62 -1.52 33.15 -29.96
C PRO A 62 -0.75 31.86 -29.58
N THR A 63 -0.04 31.33 -30.57
CA THR A 63 1.38 30.96 -30.57
C THR A 63 2.01 30.59 -29.23
N ASN A 64 2.38 29.32 -29.10
CA ASN A 64 3.65 28.95 -28.46
C ASN A 64 4.25 27.74 -29.18
N THR A 65 5.20 28.06 -30.06
CA THR A 65 6.28 27.19 -30.50
C THR A 65 7.24 26.99 -29.34
N ASP A 66 7.45 25.74 -28.91
CA ASP A 66 8.76 25.29 -28.46
C ASP A 66 9.05 23.94 -29.11
N VAL A 67 10.11 23.98 -29.90
CA VAL A 67 10.67 22.91 -30.71
C VAL A 67 11.91 22.48 -29.95
N ASP A 68 11.88 21.29 -29.33
CA ASP A 68 13.10 20.60 -28.95
C ASP A 68 13.19 19.30 -29.77
N ALA A 69 13.99 19.44 -30.82
CA ALA A 69 14.57 18.36 -31.57
C ALA A 69 15.73 17.76 -30.77
N ASP A 70 15.71 16.45 -30.61
CA ASP A 70 16.87 15.55 -30.44
C ASP A 70 16.28 14.15 -30.64
N GLY A 71 16.76 13.26 -31.48
CA GLY A 71 18.03 13.14 -32.16
C GLY A 71 18.16 11.64 -32.43
N ASP A 72 18.18 11.30 -33.71
CA ASP A 72 18.32 9.96 -34.28
C ASP A 72 19.42 9.13 -33.60
N VAL A 73 19.11 7.90 -33.18
CA VAL A 73 20.12 6.83 -33.05
C VAL A 73 19.60 5.58 -33.75
N SER A 74 20.17 5.37 -34.92
CA SER A 74 20.07 4.20 -35.78
C SER A 74 20.41 2.91 -35.02
N MET A 75 19.47 1.95 -34.98
CA MET A 75 19.74 0.56 -34.61
C MET A 75 19.86 -0.24 -35.91
N GLY A 76 21.11 -0.53 -36.28
CA GLY A 76 21.43 -1.46 -37.35
C GLY A 76 21.11 -2.89 -36.94
N ALA A 77 20.33 -3.58 -37.77
CA ALA A 77 20.23 -5.04 -37.78
C ALA A 77 21.43 -5.63 -38.53
N ALA A 78 22.03 -6.69 -37.99
CA ALA A 78 22.65 -7.74 -38.78
C ALA A 78 22.79 -9.00 -37.93
N ASP A 79 22.37 -10.10 -38.54
CA ASP A 79 22.40 -11.46 -38.06
C ASP A 79 23.84 -11.99 -37.91
N ASP A 80 24.04 -12.96 -37.02
CA ASP A 80 25.00 -14.04 -37.31
C ASP A 80 24.60 -15.32 -36.57
N GLU A 81 24.26 -16.34 -37.35
CA GLU A 81 24.11 -17.73 -36.94
C GLU A 81 25.49 -18.39 -36.85
N GLY A 82 25.72 -19.24 -35.85
CA GLY A 82 26.72 -20.30 -35.99
C GLY A 82 27.16 -21.00 -34.69
N PRO A 83 27.51 -22.30 -34.73
CA PRO A 83 27.06 -23.27 -33.73
C PRO A 83 28.21 -23.89 -32.89
N GLY A 84 27.87 -24.59 -31.79
CA GLY A 84 28.81 -25.55 -31.19
C GLY A 84 28.57 -26.00 -29.74
N SER A 85 27.92 -27.15 -29.61
CA SER A 85 28.00 -28.21 -28.57
C SER A 85 28.64 -27.94 -27.19
N SER A 86 28.01 -28.42 -26.11
CA SER A 86 28.27 -29.78 -25.55
C SER A 86 27.54 -30.02 -24.23
N ASP A 87 27.12 -31.28 -24.07
CA ASP A 87 26.40 -31.87 -22.93
C ASP A 87 27.11 -31.74 -21.58
N SER A 88 26.32 -31.68 -20.50
CA SER A 88 26.61 -32.34 -19.22
C SER A 88 25.33 -32.47 -18.38
N MET A 89 24.89 -33.71 -18.19
CA MET A 89 23.87 -34.12 -17.21
C MET A 89 24.36 -33.92 -15.77
N ALA A 90 23.43 -33.59 -14.85
CA ALA A 90 22.99 -34.46 -13.74
C ALA A 90 22.44 -33.68 -12.55
N GLY A 91 21.33 -34.17 -12.00
CA GLY A 91 21.05 -34.10 -10.55
C GLY A 91 20.07 -33.03 -10.08
N ALA A 92 18.77 -33.24 -10.30
CA ALA A 92 17.73 -32.60 -9.50
C ALA A 92 17.52 -33.37 -8.19
N PRO A 93 17.61 -32.74 -7.01
CA PRO A 93 16.93 -33.23 -5.82
C PRO A 93 15.55 -32.55 -5.70
N GLY A 94 14.55 -33.37 -5.37
CA GLY A 94 13.16 -32.98 -5.25
C GLY A 94 12.92 -31.83 -4.28
N GLY A 95 11.97 -30.97 -4.66
CA GLY A 95 11.40 -29.95 -3.79
C GLY A 95 10.74 -30.60 -2.58
N ALA A 96 11.36 -30.41 -1.42
CA ALA A 96 10.70 -30.57 -0.14
C ALA A 96 9.88 -29.29 0.09
N ALA A 97 8.56 -29.44 0.23
CA ALA A 97 7.74 -28.41 0.84
C ALA A 97 8.31 -28.14 2.24
N VAL A 98 8.85 -26.94 2.44
CA VAL A 98 9.30 -26.49 3.75
C VAL A 98 8.04 -26.11 4.52
N ASP A 99 7.75 -26.93 5.52
CA ASP A 99 6.56 -26.87 6.36
C ASP A 99 6.55 -25.59 7.21
N VAL A 100 5.40 -24.93 7.32
CA VAL A 100 5.15 -23.73 8.15
C VAL A 100 5.63 -23.92 9.60
N ALA A 101 5.72 -25.17 10.05
CA ALA A 101 6.30 -25.57 11.32
C ALA A 101 7.76 -25.11 11.54
N ALA A 102 8.60 -25.09 10.50
CA ALA A 102 10.02 -24.70 10.64
C ALA A 102 10.18 -23.21 11.00
N TRP A 103 9.29 -22.36 10.47
CA TRP A 103 9.23 -20.96 10.86
C TRP A 103 8.71 -20.79 12.30
N GLN A 104 7.72 -21.60 12.69
CA GLN A 104 7.15 -21.61 14.04
C GLN A 104 8.17 -22.07 15.10
N GLU A 105 9.03 -23.04 14.79
CA GLU A 105 10.10 -23.52 15.67
C GLU A 105 11.24 -22.50 15.81
N GLN A 106 11.63 -21.84 14.72
CA GLN A 106 12.70 -20.85 14.75
C GLN A 106 12.35 -19.63 15.63
N GLN A 107 11.08 -19.26 15.69
CA GLN A 107 10.58 -18.21 16.59
C GLN A 107 10.49 -18.66 18.06
N GLN A 108 10.30 -19.95 18.34
CA GLN A 108 10.35 -20.49 19.71
C GLN A 108 11.77 -20.47 20.27
N ALA A 109 12.77 -20.81 19.45
CA ALA A 109 14.17 -20.84 19.87
C ALA A 109 14.74 -19.46 20.26
N MET A 110 14.19 -18.35 19.74
CA MET A 110 14.68 -17.00 20.07
C MET A 110 14.05 -16.40 21.34
N GLY A 111 12.96 -16.96 21.86
CA GLY A 111 12.27 -16.44 23.06
C GLY A 111 12.88 -16.89 24.39
N GLU A 112 13.73 -17.92 24.39
CA GLU A 112 14.26 -18.52 25.63
C GLU A 112 15.50 -17.81 26.21
N ASP A 113 16.19 -16.97 25.42
CA ASP A 113 17.46 -16.33 25.82
C ASP A 113 17.31 -15.00 26.60
N SER A 114 16.07 -14.53 26.86
CA SER A 114 15.79 -13.18 27.34
C SER A 114 15.29 -13.10 28.80
N LYS A 115 15.93 -13.80 29.76
CA LYS A 115 15.54 -13.68 31.19
C LYS A 115 16.69 -13.40 32.17
N SER A 116 16.43 -12.35 32.95
CA SER A 116 17.12 -11.84 34.15
C SER A 116 18.24 -10.83 33.90
N TRP A 117 18.11 -9.63 34.49
CA TRP A 117 19.05 -9.07 35.48
C TRP A 117 18.37 -7.93 36.25
N SER A 118 18.57 -7.93 37.57
CA SER A 118 17.99 -7.02 38.56
C SER A 118 18.96 -5.87 38.86
N SER A 119 18.43 -4.66 39.07
CA SER A 119 19.21 -3.43 39.23
C SER A 119 19.40 -3.00 40.69
N SER A 120 20.56 -2.40 40.98
CA SER A 120 20.82 -1.60 42.18
C SER A 120 21.72 -0.40 41.83
N SER A 121 21.34 0.81 42.27
CA SER A 121 22.03 2.10 42.07
C SER A 121 23.11 2.36 43.13
N PRO A 122 24.10 3.27 42.92
CA PRO A 122 23.92 4.66 43.42
C PRO A 122 24.71 5.82 42.72
N LEU A 123 24.18 7.04 42.97
CA LEU A 123 24.74 8.42 43.18
C LEU A 123 25.98 9.01 42.46
N ARG A 124 25.71 10.16 41.78
CA ARG A 124 26.42 11.46 41.60
C ARG A 124 27.95 11.57 41.76
N SER A 125 28.59 12.13 40.72
CA SER A 125 29.48 13.30 40.82
C SER A 125 29.51 14.07 39.49
N SER A 126 29.86 15.36 39.55
CA SER A 126 29.91 16.32 38.45
C SER A 126 31.35 16.75 38.19
N GLY A 127 31.82 16.62 36.95
CA GLY A 127 33.14 17.10 36.50
C GLY A 127 33.10 17.43 35.01
N GLY A 128 33.65 18.61 34.65
CA GLY A 128 33.58 19.19 33.31
C GLY A 128 34.33 18.38 32.25
N SER A 129 33.79 18.39 31.03
CA SER A 129 34.37 17.71 29.87
C SER A 129 34.89 18.72 28.85
N SER A 130 36.16 18.59 28.50
CA SER A 130 36.79 19.20 27.34
C SER A 130 36.38 18.44 26.08
N VAL A 131 35.81 19.15 25.12
CA VAL A 131 35.40 18.62 23.81
C VAL A 131 36.64 18.17 23.03
N THR A 132 36.90 16.87 23.02
CA THR A 132 37.77 16.24 22.03
C THR A 132 36.88 15.51 21.03
N ASP A 133 36.95 15.92 19.76
CA ASP A 133 36.24 15.32 18.63
C ASP A 133 36.68 13.86 18.40
N ASP A 134 36.14 12.93 19.19
CA ASP A 134 36.20 11.50 18.95
C ASP A 134 34.95 10.99 18.21
N PRO A 135 34.98 10.72 16.88
CA PRO A 135 33.97 10.04 16.08
C PRO A 135 33.49 8.69 16.60
N GLY A 136 34.11 8.14 17.64
CA GLY A 136 33.76 6.85 18.22
C GLY A 136 32.79 6.88 19.40
N ASP A 137 32.89 7.85 20.31
CA ASP A 137 32.58 7.55 21.72
C ASP A 137 31.54 8.44 22.40
N ASP A 138 30.98 9.45 21.72
CA ASP A 138 29.87 10.24 22.27
C ASP A 138 28.48 9.58 22.04
N TYR A 139 28.44 8.24 21.99
CA TYR A 139 27.20 7.43 22.04
C TYR A 139 26.80 7.09 23.49
N GLY A 140 27.16 7.96 24.45
CA GLY A 140 26.95 7.77 25.88
C GLY A 140 26.09 8.83 26.56
N SER A 141 25.29 9.61 25.82
CA SER A 141 24.45 10.64 26.44
C SER A 141 23.37 10.00 27.32
N ARG A 142 22.91 10.72 28.35
CA ARG A 142 21.96 10.21 29.34
C ARG A 142 20.61 9.77 28.72
N ASP A 143 20.27 10.32 27.56
CA ASP A 143 19.10 9.94 26.76
C ASP A 143 19.30 8.61 26.00
N GLU A 144 20.54 8.20 25.73
CA GLU A 144 20.84 6.88 25.13
C GLU A 144 20.50 5.72 26.04
N ARG A 145 20.76 5.86 27.35
CA ARG A 145 20.37 4.82 28.33
C ARG A 145 18.86 4.77 28.58
N ALA A 146 18.14 5.87 28.38
CA ALA A 146 16.70 5.91 28.54
C ALA A 146 15.95 5.21 27.39
N ARG A 147 16.48 5.26 26.16
CA ARG A 147 15.91 4.56 24.98
C ARG A 147 16.50 3.16 24.75
N ALA A 148 17.72 2.86 25.22
CA ALA A 148 18.33 1.52 25.06
C ALA A 148 17.65 0.40 25.89
N ALA A 149 16.56 0.69 26.62
CA ALA A 149 15.88 -0.24 27.51
C ALA A 149 14.64 -0.91 26.88
N GLY A 150 14.76 -1.42 25.64
CA GLY A 150 13.82 -2.44 25.12
C GLY A 150 12.77 -1.98 24.10
N GLY A 151 13.10 -1.05 23.19
CA GLY A 151 12.24 -0.78 22.04
C GLY A 151 12.11 -2.01 21.13
N LYS A 152 10.96 -2.13 20.46
CA LYS A 152 10.66 -3.25 19.55
C LYS A 152 11.20 -3.00 18.15
N LEU A 153 11.68 -4.08 17.51
CA LEU A 153 11.87 -4.09 16.06
C LEU A 153 10.49 -4.18 15.40
N THR A 154 10.22 -3.26 14.48
CA THR A 154 8.92 -3.13 13.84
C THR A 154 9.01 -3.33 12.34
N TYR A 155 7.89 -3.73 11.75
CA TYR A 155 7.76 -3.83 10.30
C TYR A 155 6.39 -3.36 9.81
N GLY A 156 6.32 -3.03 8.52
CA GLY A 156 5.08 -2.81 7.78
C GLY A 156 5.19 -3.39 6.38
N ILE A 157 4.07 -3.70 5.73
CA ILE A 157 4.03 -4.24 4.38
C ILE A 157 3.08 -3.39 3.54
N GLU A 158 3.51 -3.05 2.33
CA GLU A 158 2.68 -2.47 1.28
C GLU A 158 2.52 -3.52 0.17
N LEU A 159 1.27 -3.85 -0.14
CA LEU A 159 0.89 -4.83 -1.17
C LEU A 159 0.32 -4.07 -2.36
N GLU A 160 1.10 -3.97 -3.42
CA GLU A 160 0.65 -3.36 -4.67
C GLU A 160 0.12 -4.42 -5.62
N PHE A 161 -1.05 -4.19 -6.20
CA PHE A 161 -1.61 -5.07 -7.21
C PHE A 161 -2.61 -4.35 -8.10
N LEU A 162 -2.81 -4.90 -9.30
CA LEU A 162 -3.74 -4.35 -10.27
C LEU A 162 -5.02 -5.19 -10.26
N MET A 163 -6.13 -4.58 -9.90
CA MET A 163 -7.43 -5.23 -9.71
C MET A 163 -8.37 -4.94 -10.87
N ALA A 164 -9.03 -5.97 -11.41
CA ALA A 164 -10.09 -5.77 -12.39
C ALA A 164 -11.37 -5.30 -11.69
N VAL A 165 -11.96 -4.21 -12.18
CA VAL A 165 -13.16 -3.60 -11.61
C VAL A 165 -14.39 -4.04 -12.39
N ASP A 166 -14.40 -3.88 -13.71
CA ASP A 166 -15.49 -4.31 -14.59
C ASP A 166 -14.99 -4.55 -16.02
N ALA A 167 -15.85 -5.06 -16.90
CA ALA A 167 -15.54 -5.44 -18.28
C ALA A 167 -15.40 -4.25 -19.26
N GLY A 168 -15.32 -3.01 -18.79
CA GLY A 168 -15.13 -1.81 -19.60
C GLY A 168 -16.39 -1.29 -20.30
N GLU A 169 -17.19 -2.17 -20.88
CA GLU A 169 -18.44 -1.83 -21.54
C GLU A 169 -19.64 -2.50 -20.85
N PRO A 170 -20.81 -1.82 -20.72
CA PRO A 170 -21.99 -2.40 -20.09
C PRO A 170 -22.50 -3.68 -20.77
N GLU A 171 -22.37 -3.76 -22.11
CA GLU A 171 -22.77 -4.92 -22.89
C GLU A 171 -21.66 -5.97 -23.07
N ALA A 172 -20.43 -5.68 -22.66
CA ALA A 172 -19.35 -6.65 -22.75
C ALA A 172 -19.66 -7.84 -21.83
N ALA A 173 -19.65 -9.04 -22.40
CA ALA A 173 -19.72 -10.25 -21.60
C ALA A 173 -18.46 -10.31 -20.73
N ASP A 174 -18.62 -10.71 -19.47
CA ASP A 174 -17.49 -10.98 -18.61
C ASP A 174 -16.52 -11.95 -19.32
N PRO A 175 -15.26 -11.56 -19.56
CA PRO A 175 -14.25 -12.41 -20.19
C PRO A 175 -13.99 -13.72 -19.44
N HIS A 176 -14.29 -13.78 -18.14
CA HIS A 176 -14.12 -14.96 -17.29
C HIS A 176 -15.40 -15.27 -16.51
N PRO A 177 -16.49 -15.71 -17.18
CA PRO A 177 -17.81 -15.83 -16.55
C PRO A 177 -17.91 -16.96 -15.52
N GLU A 178 -16.97 -17.91 -15.53
CA GLU A 178 -16.87 -18.99 -14.54
C GLU A 178 -16.17 -18.54 -13.25
N ASP A 179 -15.51 -17.38 -13.26
CA ASP A 179 -14.82 -16.82 -12.11
C ASP A 179 -15.81 -16.04 -11.23
N GLY A 180 -16.16 -16.58 -10.07
CA GLY A 180 -17.14 -15.98 -9.16
C GLY A 180 -16.66 -14.71 -8.43
N ARG A 181 -15.41 -14.26 -8.66
CA ARG A 181 -14.85 -13.08 -8.00
C ARG A 181 -15.50 -11.79 -8.48
N TRP A 182 -15.52 -10.79 -7.61
CA TRP A 182 -16.27 -9.56 -7.79
C TRP A 182 -15.86 -8.80 -9.06
N LEU A 183 -16.88 -8.32 -9.76
CA LEU A 183 -16.82 -7.26 -10.76
C LEU A 183 -17.98 -6.30 -10.47
N ALA A 184 -17.69 -5.01 -10.52
CA ALA A 184 -18.65 -3.95 -10.28
C ALA A 184 -19.77 -3.99 -11.31
N ARG A 185 -21.00 -3.76 -10.84
CA ARG A 185 -22.19 -3.71 -11.70
C ARG A 185 -22.69 -2.31 -11.98
N TYR A 186 -22.33 -1.36 -11.12
CA TYR A 186 -22.85 0.00 -11.13
C TYR A 186 -21.79 1.05 -11.44
N LEU A 187 -20.58 0.61 -11.81
CA LEU A 187 -19.51 1.52 -12.21
C LEU A 187 -19.41 1.71 -13.72
N PHE A 188 -20.15 0.95 -14.54
CA PHE A 188 -20.09 1.08 -15.99
C PHE A 188 -20.34 2.53 -16.45
N GLY A 189 -19.44 3.05 -17.29
CA GLY A 189 -19.51 4.44 -17.78
C GLY A 189 -19.00 5.51 -16.81
N GLU A 190 -18.78 5.19 -15.53
CA GLU A 190 -18.15 6.12 -14.59
C GLU A 190 -16.70 6.37 -14.99
N ASN A 191 -16.24 7.62 -14.93
CA ASN A 191 -14.85 7.93 -15.22
C ASN A 191 -13.95 7.21 -14.18
N PRO A 192 -12.97 6.38 -14.58
CA PRO A 192 -12.06 5.74 -13.64
C PRO A 192 -11.29 6.72 -12.77
N GLU A 193 -11.11 7.97 -13.19
CA GLU A 193 -10.45 9.01 -12.39
C GLU A 193 -11.41 9.78 -11.46
N ALA A 194 -12.73 9.56 -11.56
CA ALA A 194 -13.69 10.21 -10.67
C ALA A 194 -13.57 9.69 -9.23
N GLU A 195 -13.71 10.59 -8.25
CA GLU A 195 -13.68 10.25 -6.82
C GLU A 195 -14.69 9.16 -6.46
N SER A 196 -15.90 9.22 -7.03
CA SER A 196 -16.96 8.23 -6.79
C SER A 196 -16.54 6.82 -7.20
N PHE A 197 -15.85 6.67 -8.34
CA PHE A 197 -15.27 5.40 -8.79
C PHE A 197 -14.18 4.94 -7.82
N GLN A 198 -13.22 5.82 -7.51
CA GLN A 198 -12.09 5.55 -6.63
C GLN A 198 -12.54 5.08 -5.24
N TYR A 199 -13.44 5.83 -4.61
CA TYR A 199 -13.99 5.49 -3.30
C TYR A 199 -14.81 4.21 -3.32
N THR A 200 -15.63 3.98 -4.34
CA THR A 200 -16.40 2.73 -4.46
C THR A 200 -15.49 1.51 -4.51
N VAL A 201 -14.48 1.54 -5.38
CA VAL A 201 -13.54 0.42 -5.57
C VAL A 201 -12.70 0.19 -4.31
N ARG A 202 -12.16 1.26 -3.72
CA ARG A 202 -11.42 1.18 -2.46
C ARG A 202 -12.29 0.65 -1.32
N ASN A 203 -13.50 1.17 -1.14
CA ASN A 203 -14.39 0.77 -0.06
C ASN A 203 -14.80 -0.70 -0.20
N ARG A 204 -14.94 -1.20 -1.43
CA ARG A 204 -15.13 -2.64 -1.68
C ARG A 204 -13.98 -3.48 -1.11
N CYS A 205 -12.72 -3.06 -1.30
CA CYS A 205 -11.55 -3.71 -0.73
C CYS A 205 -11.54 -3.65 0.81
N VAL A 206 -11.84 -2.48 1.38
CA VAL A 206 -11.98 -2.28 2.83
C VAL A 206 -13.02 -3.24 3.41
N ASP A 207 -14.20 -3.31 2.81
CA ASP A 207 -15.28 -4.17 3.30
C ASP A 207 -14.96 -5.65 3.16
N ALA A 208 -14.24 -6.05 2.11
CA ALA A 208 -13.72 -7.41 1.98
C ALA A 208 -12.80 -7.76 3.14
N LEU A 209 -11.80 -6.91 3.43
CA LEU A 209 -10.87 -7.11 4.54
C LEU A 209 -11.60 -7.18 5.90
N ARG A 210 -12.61 -6.31 6.13
CA ARG A 210 -13.42 -6.36 7.35
C ARG A 210 -14.19 -7.67 7.51
N ARG A 211 -14.73 -8.23 6.42
CA ARG A 211 -15.40 -9.56 6.45
C ARG A 211 -14.43 -10.67 6.88
N ALA A 212 -13.13 -10.52 6.61
CA ALA A 212 -12.09 -11.43 7.09
C ALA A 212 -11.63 -11.14 8.54
N GLY A 213 -12.26 -10.19 9.22
CA GLY A 213 -11.92 -9.76 10.57
C GLY A 213 -10.61 -8.97 10.64
N VAL A 214 -10.21 -8.32 9.55
CA VAL A 214 -9.06 -7.42 9.51
C VAL A 214 -9.54 -6.02 9.92
N VAL A 215 -8.82 -5.37 10.83
CA VAL A 215 -9.11 -3.99 11.24
C VAL A 215 -8.53 -3.04 10.20
N VAL A 216 -9.40 -2.44 9.40
CA VAL A 216 -9.05 -1.54 8.31
C VAL A 216 -9.85 -0.25 8.40
N ASN A 217 -9.17 0.87 8.18
CA ASN A 217 -9.77 2.20 8.16
C ASN A 217 -10.00 2.64 6.72
N LYS A 218 -11.10 3.36 6.50
CA LYS A 218 -11.26 4.20 5.31
C LYS A 218 -10.47 5.48 5.55
N THR A 219 -9.76 5.97 4.56
CA THR A 219 -9.00 7.24 4.67
C THR A 219 -9.52 8.26 3.70
N ASP A 220 -9.50 9.52 4.12
CA ASP A 220 -9.64 10.65 3.21
C ASP A 220 -8.27 10.87 2.56
N GLU A 221 -8.09 10.37 1.35
CA GLU A 221 -6.81 10.45 0.65
C GLU A 221 -6.63 11.86 0.09
N ILE A 222 -5.73 12.64 0.70
CA ILE A 222 -5.36 13.99 0.26
C ILE A 222 -4.90 14.00 -1.21
N ASP A 223 -4.25 12.92 -1.67
CA ASP A 223 -3.76 12.80 -3.05
C ASP A 223 -4.88 12.79 -4.10
N LEU A 224 -6.14 12.50 -3.72
CA LEU A 224 -7.30 12.67 -4.61
C LEU A 224 -7.77 14.13 -4.68
N ARG A 225 -7.54 14.92 -3.62
CA ARG A 225 -8.01 16.31 -3.50
C ARG A 225 -6.99 17.37 -3.91
N ASP A 226 -5.70 17.03 -3.94
CA ASP A 226 -4.62 18.01 -4.17
C ASP A 226 -4.50 18.50 -5.64
N TYR A 227 -5.29 17.93 -6.57
CA TYR A 227 -5.39 18.43 -7.94
C TYR A 227 -6.57 19.40 -8.09
N SER A 228 -6.30 20.67 -7.78
CA SER A 228 -7.00 21.85 -8.30
C SER A 228 -8.53 21.75 -8.43
N MET A 229 -9.23 21.37 -7.36
CA MET A 229 -10.68 21.37 -7.44
C MET A 229 -11.21 22.82 -7.47
N GLY A 230 -11.90 23.17 -8.55
CA GLY A 230 -12.63 24.44 -8.65
C GLY A 230 -13.78 24.49 -7.63
N ALA A 231 -14.29 25.68 -7.29
CA ALA A 231 -15.39 25.83 -6.32
C ALA A 231 -16.67 25.03 -6.67
N SER A 232 -16.86 24.66 -7.94
CA SER A 232 -17.95 23.77 -8.39
C SER A 232 -17.70 22.30 -8.05
N GLU A 233 -16.44 21.85 -8.03
CA GLU A 233 -16.06 20.47 -7.70
C GLU A 233 -16.09 20.23 -6.18
N GLU A 234 -15.92 21.29 -5.37
CA GLU A 234 -16.16 21.21 -3.92
C GLU A 234 -17.64 20.88 -3.59
N GLU A 235 -18.58 21.30 -4.45
CA GLU A 235 -20.00 21.00 -4.31
C GLU A 235 -20.33 19.55 -4.75
N ASP A 236 -19.59 19.00 -5.73
CA ASP A 236 -19.69 17.60 -6.15
C ASP A 236 -19.00 16.64 -5.16
N ALA A 237 -17.88 17.04 -4.55
CA ALA A 237 -17.24 16.28 -3.46
C ALA A 237 -18.12 16.14 -2.21
N ARG A 238 -19.17 16.98 -2.07
CA ARG A 238 -20.19 16.81 -1.03
C ARG A 238 -21.26 15.79 -1.40
N LYS A 239 -21.36 15.36 -2.66
CA LYS A 239 -22.41 14.41 -3.12
C LYS A 239 -22.08 12.96 -2.81
N VAL A 240 -20.80 12.60 -2.78
CA VAL A 240 -20.33 11.25 -2.43
C VAL A 240 -19.30 11.40 -1.33
N ASP A 241 -19.66 11.04 -0.10
CA ASP A 241 -18.69 11.00 0.99
C ASP A 241 -17.68 9.90 0.67
N PHE A 242 -16.41 10.06 1.06
CA PHE A 242 -15.37 9.04 0.82
C PHE A 242 -15.69 7.70 1.51
N ILE A 243 -16.64 7.74 2.47
CA ILE A 243 -17.17 6.60 3.19
C ILE A 243 -18.21 5.83 2.36
N ASP A 244 -18.90 6.51 1.44
CA ASP A 244 -19.96 5.93 0.62
C ASP A 244 -19.37 5.15 -0.58
N SER A 245 -20.20 4.27 -1.14
CA SER A 245 -19.91 3.47 -2.33
C SER A 245 -21.11 3.58 -3.26
N LEU A 246 -20.88 3.76 -4.56
CA LEU A 246 -21.95 3.81 -5.56
C LEU A 246 -22.79 2.51 -5.55
N GLU A 247 -22.13 1.37 -5.32
CA GLU A 247 -22.84 0.09 -5.20
C GLU A 247 -23.72 0.05 -3.95
N ASP A 248 -23.25 0.63 -2.84
CA ASP A 248 -24.06 0.74 -1.63
C ASP A 248 -25.22 1.68 -1.87
N MET A 249 -25.00 2.85 -2.49
CA MET A 249 -26.05 3.82 -2.80
C MET A 249 -27.17 3.25 -3.68
N ALA A 250 -26.87 2.27 -4.55
CA ALA A 250 -27.85 1.57 -5.36
C ALA A 250 -28.76 0.61 -4.56
N MET A 251 -28.32 0.16 -3.37
CA MET A 251 -29.13 -0.67 -2.49
C MET A 251 -30.21 0.15 -1.78
N PRO A 252 -31.33 -0.44 -1.33
CA PRO A 252 -32.27 0.26 -0.46
C PRO A 252 -31.60 0.75 0.84
N ASP A 253 -32.03 1.90 1.37
CA ASP A 253 -31.52 2.39 2.66
C ASP A 253 -31.97 1.44 3.78
N PRO A 254 -31.02 0.88 4.58
CA PRO A 254 -31.34 -0.08 5.64
C PRO A 254 -32.37 0.44 6.65
N ASN A 255 -32.39 1.75 6.90
CA ASN A 255 -33.23 2.39 7.90
C ASN A 255 -34.49 3.02 7.31
N GLU A 256 -34.66 3.05 5.99
CA GLU A 256 -35.80 3.72 5.36
C GLU A 256 -37.15 3.16 5.83
N ASP A 257 -37.31 1.85 5.90
CA ASP A 257 -38.56 1.24 6.36
C ASP A 257 -38.80 1.47 7.86
N ALA A 258 -37.75 1.35 8.67
CA ALA A 258 -37.81 1.63 10.11
C ALA A 258 -38.14 3.10 10.39
N LEU A 259 -37.72 4.03 9.52
CA LEU A 259 -37.96 5.47 9.64
C LEU A 259 -39.22 5.94 8.90
N ARG A 260 -39.86 5.10 8.08
CA ARG A 260 -41.02 5.46 7.24
C ARG A 260 -42.15 6.12 8.02
N GLY A 261 -42.39 5.66 9.26
CA GLY A 261 -43.42 6.19 10.17
C GLY A 261 -42.91 7.18 11.23
N TRP A 262 -41.69 7.70 11.10
CA TRP A 262 -41.21 8.75 11.99
C TRP A 262 -42.01 10.05 11.75
N SER A 263 -42.66 10.54 12.81
CA SER A 263 -43.37 11.81 12.83
C SER A 263 -43.01 12.50 14.14
N PRO A 264 -42.07 13.46 14.11
CA PRO A 264 -41.63 14.13 15.32
C PRO A 264 -42.77 14.99 15.90
N ALA A 265 -42.84 15.06 17.22
CA ALA A 265 -43.68 16.03 17.90
C ALA A 265 -43.07 17.43 17.72
N PRO A 266 -43.89 18.50 17.64
CA PRO A 266 -43.37 19.85 17.67
C PRO A 266 -42.59 20.05 18.99
N PRO A 267 -41.33 20.53 18.97
CA PRO A 267 -40.50 20.78 20.16
C PRO A 267 -41.03 21.84 21.16
N GLY A 268 -42.34 22.09 21.22
CA GLY A 268 -42.94 23.15 22.05
C GLY A 268 -42.70 24.57 21.56
N VAL A 269 -41.86 24.77 20.54
CA VAL A 269 -41.57 26.07 19.93
C VAL A 269 -42.71 26.46 19.00
N ARG A 270 -43.40 27.57 19.33
CA ARG A 270 -44.39 28.20 18.46
C ARG A 270 -43.81 29.45 17.85
N TRP A 271 -44.10 29.68 16.57
CA TRP A 271 -43.82 30.95 15.93
C TRP A 271 -44.81 32.00 16.46
N ASP A 272 -44.34 32.97 17.24
CA ASP A 272 -45.17 34.06 17.79
C ASP A 272 -44.93 35.41 17.08
N GLY A 273 -44.03 35.44 16.10
CA GLY A 273 -43.63 36.64 15.35
C GLY A 273 -42.89 37.69 16.18
N ARG A 274 -42.61 37.44 17.46
CA ARG A 274 -41.91 38.37 18.37
C ARG A 274 -40.52 37.87 18.75
N ALA A 275 -40.33 36.56 18.80
CA ALA A 275 -39.02 35.95 19.01
C ALA A 275 -38.08 36.20 17.83
N ASP A 276 -36.78 36.23 18.11
CA ASP A 276 -35.75 36.21 17.09
C ASP A 276 -35.93 34.95 16.22
N ALA A 277 -36.14 35.16 14.93
CA ALA A 277 -36.41 34.12 13.95
C ALA A 277 -35.31 33.05 13.95
N ASP A 278 -34.05 33.46 14.09
CA ASP A 278 -32.92 32.54 14.01
C ASP A 278 -32.81 31.70 15.30
N VAL A 279 -33.12 32.28 16.47
CA VAL A 279 -33.18 31.53 17.73
C VAL A 279 -34.32 30.50 17.71
N ALA A 280 -35.49 30.87 17.19
CA ALA A 280 -36.62 29.96 17.07
C ALA A 280 -36.32 28.81 16.11
N VAL A 281 -35.73 29.10 14.95
CA VAL A 281 -35.28 28.10 13.97
C VAL A 281 -34.26 27.15 14.60
N GLN A 282 -33.23 27.68 15.26
CA GLN A 282 -32.18 26.87 15.89
C GLN A 282 -32.75 25.93 16.95
N THR A 283 -33.59 26.44 17.85
CA THR A 283 -34.24 25.64 18.91
C THR A 283 -35.11 24.53 18.32
N MET A 284 -35.82 24.82 17.23
CA MET A 284 -36.62 23.83 16.51
C MET A 284 -35.75 22.75 15.88
N VAL A 285 -34.65 23.12 15.21
CA VAL A 285 -33.70 22.18 14.59
C VAL A 285 -33.07 21.26 15.64
N GLU A 286 -32.61 21.80 16.77
CA GLU A 286 -32.06 21.02 17.88
C GLU A 286 -33.07 20.02 18.44
N GLY A 287 -34.32 20.46 18.65
CA GLY A 287 -35.40 19.59 19.14
C GLY A 287 -35.79 18.48 18.14
N LEU A 288 -35.70 18.75 16.84
CA LEU A 288 -35.91 17.73 15.80
C LEU A 288 -34.75 16.74 15.73
N MET A 289 -33.51 17.22 15.88
CA MET A 289 -32.33 16.36 15.92
C MET A 289 -32.35 15.41 17.11
N GLN A 290 -32.69 15.89 18.31
CA GLN A 290 -32.82 15.01 19.48
C GLN A 290 -33.85 13.91 19.24
N GLN A 291 -35.03 14.26 18.71
CA GLN A 291 -36.08 13.27 18.40
C GLN A 291 -35.68 12.28 17.30
N PHE A 292 -34.84 12.70 16.35
CA PHE A 292 -34.31 11.84 15.31
C PHE A 292 -33.34 10.81 15.91
N VAL A 293 -32.42 11.22 16.79
CA VAL A 293 -31.50 10.34 17.52
C VAL A 293 -32.26 9.39 18.46
N ASP A 294 -33.27 9.90 19.18
CA ASP A 294 -34.13 9.10 20.06
C ASP A 294 -34.92 8.04 19.27
N ALA A 295 -35.37 8.37 18.06
CA ALA A 295 -36.05 7.41 17.18
C ALA A 295 -35.13 6.28 16.73
N HIS A 296 -33.85 6.55 16.47
CA HIS A 296 -32.88 5.50 16.15
C HIS A 296 -32.66 4.58 17.36
N THR A 297 -32.41 5.17 18.51
CA THR A 297 -32.17 4.46 19.77
C THR A 297 -33.36 3.58 20.16
N SER A 298 -34.58 4.13 20.14
CA SER A 298 -35.81 3.40 20.50
C SER A 298 -36.19 2.28 19.53
N ARG A 299 -35.77 2.40 18.26
CA ARG A 299 -36.01 1.38 17.22
C ARG A 299 -34.87 0.37 17.08
N GLY A 300 -33.76 0.56 17.82
CA GLY A 300 -32.60 -0.32 17.75
C GLY A 300 -31.89 -0.30 16.40
N ILE A 301 -31.97 0.83 15.67
CA ILE A 301 -31.29 1.02 14.38
C ILE A 301 -30.07 1.94 14.58
N ALA A 302 -28.97 1.68 13.87
CA ALA A 302 -27.79 2.50 13.97
C ALA A 302 -27.93 3.77 13.14
N LEU A 303 -27.66 4.93 13.74
CA LEU A 303 -27.70 6.22 13.04
C LEU A 303 -26.76 6.25 11.82
N THR A 304 -25.59 5.60 11.93
CA THR A 304 -24.62 5.49 10.84
C THR A 304 -25.14 4.73 9.61
N ASP A 305 -26.19 3.92 9.74
CA ASP A 305 -26.76 3.16 8.62
C ASP A 305 -27.81 3.99 7.83
N THR A 306 -28.25 5.14 8.35
CA THR A 306 -29.19 6.04 7.66
C THR A 306 -28.49 6.83 6.58
N ARG A 307 -29.06 6.88 5.37
CA ARG A 307 -28.47 7.59 4.24
C ARG A 307 -29.02 9.00 4.07
N ASN A 308 -28.23 9.84 3.41
CA ASN A 308 -28.58 11.22 3.08
C ASN A 308 -29.94 11.34 2.36
N ALA A 309 -30.24 10.42 1.43
CA ALA A 309 -31.52 10.41 0.71
C ALA A 309 -32.73 10.19 1.63
N THR A 310 -32.59 9.37 2.68
CA THR A 310 -33.65 9.19 3.68
C THR A 310 -33.79 10.43 4.54
N VAL A 311 -32.69 11.04 4.97
CA VAL A 311 -32.72 12.31 5.70
C VAL A 311 -33.45 13.39 4.89
N ASP A 312 -33.14 13.52 3.59
CA ASP A 312 -33.80 14.49 2.70
C ASP A 312 -35.30 14.23 2.56
N ARG A 313 -35.70 12.96 2.42
CA ARG A 313 -37.12 12.58 2.38
C ARG A 313 -37.84 12.90 3.69
N LEU A 314 -37.21 12.64 4.84
CA LEU A 314 -37.77 12.95 6.15
C LEU A 314 -37.89 14.47 6.34
N ALA A 315 -36.87 15.23 5.95
CA ALA A 315 -36.88 16.69 5.99
C ALA A 315 -37.98 17.27 5.09
N ALA A 316 -38.12 16.78 3.86
CA ALA A 316 -39.18 17.22 2.94
C ALA A 316 -40.59 16.99 3.51
N ARG A 317 -40.81 15.90 4.28
CA ARG A 317 -42.08 15.64 4.96
C ARG A 317 -42.40 16.65 6.06
N LEU A 318 -41.40 17.30 6.66
CA LEU A 318 -41.63 18.36 7.66
C LEU A 318 -42.37 19.57 7.07
N LEU A 319 -42.21 19.83 5.76
CA LEU A 319 -42.85 20.93 5.04
C LEU A 319 -44.15 20.56 4.31
N ALA A 320 -44.53 19.27 4.28
CA ALA A 320 -45.72 18.86 3.56
C ALA A 320 -46.97 19.56 4.13
N PRO A 321 -47.89 20.09 3.29
CA PRO A 321 -49.14 20.69 3.77
C PRO A 321 -49.90 19.72 4.69
N GLY A 322 -50.19 20.15 5.93
CA GLY A 322 -50.76 19.30 6.98
C GLY A 322 -49.75 18.57 7.87
N GLY A 323 -48.45 18.81 7.69
CA GLY A 323 -47.39 18.36 8.59
C GLY A 323 -47.57 18.94 9.99
N SER A 324 -47.44 18.09 11.02
CA SER A 324 -47.74 18.41 12.42
C SER A 324 -46.84 19.49 13.04
N VAL A 325 -45.68 19.77 12.44
CA VAL A 325 -44.59 20.52 13.11
C VAL A 325 -44.57 22.01 12.75
N LEU A 326 -44.84 22.38 11.49
CA LEU A 326 -44.58 23.73 10.97
C LEU A 326 -45.83 24.48 10.47
N GLY A 327 -47.04 23.97 10.75
CA GLY A 327 -48.29 24.45 10.14
C GLY A 327 -48.56 25.96 10.19
N ASP A 328 -48.08 26.65 11.23
CA ASP A 328 -48.27 28.11 11.41
C ASP A 328 -46.98 28.93 11.15
N TRP A 329 -45.88 28.30 10.73
CA TRP A 329 -44.60 28.98 10.51
C TRP A 329 -44.59 29.68 9.14
N PRO A 330 -43.99 30.88 9.01
CA PRO A 330 -43.75 31.50 7.71
C PRO A 330 -42.89 30.60 6.82
N ALA A 331 -43.16 30.58 5.51
CA ALA A 331 -42.49 29.71 4.55
C ALA A 331 -40.95 29.80 4.62
N PHE A 332 -40.40 31.01 4.77
CA PHE A 332 -38.95 31.19 4.88
C PHE A 332 -38.36 30.53 6.14
N ALA A 333 -39.06 30.58 7.27
CA ALA A 333 -38.60 30.00 8.54
C ALA A 333 -38.74 28.48 8.53
N ALA A 334 -39.85 27.99 7.96
CA ALA A 334 -40.08 26.55 7.77
C ALA A 334 -38.97 25.94 6.88
N GLU A 335 -38.62 26.59 5.77
CA GLU A 335 -37.54 26.15 4.90
C GLU A 335 -36.17 26.16 5.60
N LYS A 336 -35.88 27.21 6.40
CA LYS A 336 -34.66 27.23 7.24
C LYS A 336 -34.62 26.05 8.22
N VAL A 337 -35.74 25.72 8.87
CA VAL A 337 -35.82 24.54 9.76
C VAL A 337 -35.58 23.25 8.99
N ARG A 338 -36.17 23.10 7.79
CA ARG A 338 -35.97 21.92 6.96
C ARG A 338 -34.50 21.72 6.61
N LEU A 339 -33.85 22.76 6.07
CA LEU A 339 -32.45 22.72 5.67
C LEU A 339 -31.54 22.52 6.88
N GLY A 340 -31.79 23.23 7.98
CA GLY A 340 -31.03 23.08 9.22
C GLY A 340 -31.11 21.66 9.79
N PHE A 341 -32.31 21.08 9.85
CA PHE A 341 -32.47 19.69 10.28
C PHE A 341 -31.74 18.72 9.33
N ALA A 342 -31.93 18.83 8.02
CA ALA A 342 -31.30 17.94 7.06
C ALA A 342 -29.76 18.01 7.12
N ASN A 343 -29.20 19.22 7.20
CA ASN A 343 -27.76 19.42 7.29
C ASN A 343 -27.19 18.88 8.59
N ASN A 344 -27.77 19.23 9.74
CA ASN A 344 -27.29 18.74 11.04
C ASN A 344 -27.42 17.22 11.16
N ALA A 345 -28.49 16.61 10.63
CA ALA A 345 -28.64 15.17 10.61
C ALA A 345 -27.57 14.48 9.75
N LYS A 346 -27.29 15.01 8.56
CA LYS A 346 -26.24 14.50 7.67
C LYS A 346 -24.85 14.67 8.30
N GLU A 347 -24.58 15.81 8.92
CA GLU A 347 -23.32 16.09 9.61
C GLU A 347 -23.10 15.15 10.80
N GLU A 348 -24.11 14.95 11.66
CA GLU A 348 -24.04 13.99 12.77
C GLU A 348 -23.81 12.55 12.28
N ILE A 349 -24.54 12.11 11.24
CA ILE A 349 -24.34 10.80 10.62
C ILE A 349 -22.91 10.68 10.07
N ARG A 350 -22.44 11.72 9.38
CA ARG A 350 -21.10 11.79 8.79
C ARG A 350 -20.03 11.73 9.87
N ASP A 351 -20.13 12.48 10.95
CA ASP A 351 -19.15 12.50 12.04
C ASP A 351 -19.08 11.15 12.75
N LEU A 352 -20.22 10.52 13.00
CA LEU A 352 -20.28 9.18 13.57
C LEU A 352 -19.69 8.12 12.63
N ARG A 353 -19.97 8.21 11.33
CA ARG A 353 -19.35 7.36 10.31
C ARG A 353 -17.85 7.60 10.27
N LEU A 354 -17.41 8.85 10.17
CA LEU A 354 -16.00 9.24 10.12
C LEU A 354 -15.24 8.67 11.32
N SER A 355 -15.78 8.87 12.53
CA SER A 355 -15.20 8.32 13.76
C SER A 355 -15.09 6.79 13.72
N ARG A 356 -16.16 6.10 13.30
CA ARG A 356 -16.19 4.63 13.17
C ARG A 356 -15.22 4.12 12.11
N GLU A 357 -15.10 4.84 11.00
CA GLU A 357 -14.43 4.39 9.78
C GLU A 357 -12.93 4.72 9.75
N THR A 358 -12.51 5.75 10.49
CA THR A 358 -11.10 6.21 10.56
C THR A 358 -10.43 5.93 11.90
N GLY A 359 -11.20 5.70 12.96
CA GLY A 359 -10.71 5.64 14.33
C GLY A 359 -10.34 4.24 14.83
N ALA A 360 -10.48 3.19 14.00
CA ALA A 360 -10.16 1.85 14.46
C ALA A 360 -8.64 1.67 14.62
N ILE A 361 -8.25 0.89 15.62
CA ILE A 361 -6.86 0.54 15.91
C ILE A 361 -6.75 -0.98 15.86
N ASP A 362 -5.84 -1.49 15.03
CA ASP A 362 -5.52 -2.91 14.98
C ASP A 362 -4.97 -3.35 16.34
N PRO A 363 -5.50 -4.42 16.97
CA PRO A 363 -5.10 -4.84 18.30
C PRO A 363 -3.63 -5.33 18.37
N HIS A 364 -2.98 -5.52 17.23
CA HIS A 364 -1.58 -5.93 17.13
C HIS A 364 -0.65 -4.80 16.67
N HIS A 365 -1.17 -3.58 16.52
CA HIS A 365 -0.38 -2.40 16.22
C HIS A 365 0.66 -2.10 17.31
N VAL A 366 1.85 -1.66 16.90
CA VAL A 366 2.88 -1.10 17.78
C VAL A 366 2.87 0.41 17.66
N ASP A 367 2.59 1.08 18.79
CA ASP A 367 2.69 2.53 18.86
C ASP A 367 4.16 2.97 18.76
N VAL A 368 4.47 3.73 17.71
CA VAL A 368 5.78 4.33 17.49
C VAL A 368 5.59 5.84 17.58
N PRO A 369 6.16 6.51 18.60
CA PRO A 369 6.00 7.96 18.76
C PRO A 369 6.32 8.73 17.49
N GLY A 370 5.41 9.64 17.10
CA GLY A 370 5.55 10.46 15.87
C GLY A 370 5.07 9.78 14.58
N MET A 371 4.79 8.47 14.60
CA MET A 371 4.18 7.78 13.46
C MET A 371 2.73 8.25 13.27
N GLY A 372 2.34 8.51 12.02
CA GLY A 372 0.99 8.99 11.71
C GLY A 372 -0.11 7.99 12.07
N ASP A 373 -1.24 8.49 12.56
CA ASP A 373 -2.39 7.69 13.02
C ASP A 373 -2.95 6.73 11.95
N LYS A 374 -2.73 7.05 10.66
CA LYS A 374 -3.14 6.18 9.55
C LYS A 374 -2.50 4.78 9.61
N TYR A 375 -1.32 4.62 10.22
CA TYR A 375 -0.64 3.33 10.35
C TYR A 375 -1.05 2.53 11.61
N ARG A 376 -2.14 2.92 12.28
CA ARG A 376 -2.73 2.18 13.41
C ARG A 376 -3.66 1.06 12.98
N ALA A 377 -4.14 1.07 11.74
CA ALA A 377 -4.97 0.03 11.14
C ALA A 377 -4.47 -0.27 9.73
N TRP A 378 -5.05 -1.29 9.09
CA TRP A 378 -4.83 -1.50 7.67
C TRP A 378 -5.41 -0.33 6.88
N LEU A 379 -4.80 -0.04 5.74
CA LEU A 379 -5.24 0.97 4.78
C LEU A 379 -5.37 0.35 3.40
N VAL A 380 -6.26 0.90 2.59
CA VAL A 380 -6.34 0.63 1.15
C VAL A 380 -6.31 1.97 0.46
N THR A 381 -5.41 2.14 -0.50
CA THR A 381 -5.20 3.37 -1.26
C THR A 381 -5.02 3.07 -2.75
N LYS A 382 -5.18 4.08 -3.60
CA LYS A 382 -4.80 3.97 -5.02
C LYS A 382 -3.29 4.11 -5.16
N ASP A 383 -2.66 3.23 -5.93
CA ASP A 383 -1.31 3.47 -6.46
C ASP A 383 -1.37 3.73 -7.98
N PRO A 384 -1.20 4.99 -8.43
CA PRO A 384 -1.21 5.33 -9.86
C PRO A 384 0.00 4.77 -10.61
N SER A 385 1.05 4.33 -9.91
CA SER A 385 2.22 3.70 -10.51
C SER A 385 1.87 2.30 -11.07
N VAL A 386 0.88 1.64 -10.48
CA VAL A 386 0.37 0.31 -10.87
C VAL A 386 -0.75 0.46 -11.89
N SER A 387 -0.42 0.22 -13.16
CA SER A 387 -1.37 0.40 -14.26
C SER A 387 -1.08 -0.50 -15.45
N THR A 388 -2.05 -0.61 -16.36
CA THR A 388 -1.88 -1.32 -17.63
C THR A 388 -1.26 -0.48 -18.74
N ARG A 389 -0.92 0.80 -18.50
CA ARG A 389 -0.50 1.74 -19.57
C ARG A 389 0.70 1.25 -20.39
N ALA A 390 1.59 0.46 -19.80
CA ALA A 390 2.75 -0.10 -20.49
C ALA A 390 2.54 -1.56 -20.98
N VAL A 391 1.38 -2.14 -20.70
CA VAL A 391 1.04 -3.52 -21.02
C VAL A 391 0.44 -3.58 -22.42
N GLY A 392 1.08 -4.34 -23.31
CA GLY A 392 0.56 -4.72 -24.62
C GLY A 392 0.65 -6.22 -24.89
N VAL A 393 0.22 -6.64 -26.08
CA VAL A 393 0.13 -8.06 -26.50
C VAL A 393 1.42 -8.85 -26.31
N ARG A 394 2.58 -8.22 -26.53
CA ARG A 394 3.90 -8.85 -26.35
C ARG A 394 4.17 -9.41 -24.95
N HIS A 395 3.37 -9.02 -23.95
CA HIS A 395 3.51 -9.52 -22.58
C HIS A 395 2.63 -10.74 -22.28
N TYR A 396 1.86 -11.21 -23.27
CA TYR A 396 0.99 -12.38 -23.15
C TYR A 396 1.38 -13.45 -24.15
N GLU A 397 1.23 -14.70 -23.72
CA GLU A 397 1.21 -15.84 -24.63
C GLU A 397 -0.18 -15.91 -25.25
N MET A 398 -0.28 -15.55 -26.53
CA MET A 398 -1.55 -15.57 -27.23
C MET A 398 -1.87 -16.98 -27.75
N PRO A 399 -3.13 -17.43 -27.67
CA PRO A 399 -3.51 -18.74 -28.16
C PRO A 399 -3.27 -18.85 -29.68
N PRO A 400 -2.98 -20.07 -30.19
CA PRO A 400 -2.83 -20.28 -31.63
C PRO A 400 -4.03 -19.77 -32.43
N GLY A 401 -3.78 -19.01 -33.50
CA GLY A 401 -4.83 -18.41 -34.33
C GLY A 401 -5.32 -17.04 -33.87
N TYR A 402 -4.76 -16.48 -32.79
CA TYR A 402 -4.96 -15.06 -32.46
C TYR A 402 -4.29 -14.18 -33.52
N VAL A 403 -5.08 -13.55 -34.39
CA VAL A 403 -4.57 -12.68 -35.45
C VAL A 403 -4.61 -11.24 -34.97
N LEU A 404 -3.44 -10.59 -34.92
CA LEU A 404 -3.29 -9.14 -34.73
C LEU A 404 -3.72 -8.42 -36.03
N ASP A 405 -4.98 -8.52 -36.41
CA ASP A 405 -5.42 -8.04 -37.72
C ASP A 405 -5.75 -6.54 -37.71
N GLY A 406 -4.79 -5.71 -37.31
CA GLY A 406 -4.78 -4.24 -37.48
C GLY A 406 -5.93 -3.43 -36.86
N ARG A 407 -6.98 -4.06 -36.33
CA ARG A 407 -8.17 -3.49 -35.71
C ARG A 407 -8.75 -4.49 -34.70
N ASP A 408 -9.12 -3.97 -33.53
CA ASP A 408 -10.27 -4.39 -32.72
C ASP A 408 -10.29 -5.79 -32.07
N PHE A 409 -9.17 -6.49 -31.87
CA PHE A 409 -9.15 -7.54 -30.84
C PHE A 409 -8.69 -6.94 -29.51
N PRO A 410 -9.54 -6.93 -28.46
CA PRO A 410 -9.16 -6.38 -27.17
C PRO A 410 -7.96 -7.16 -26.67
N VAL A 411 -6.87 -6.46 -26.40
CA VAL A 411 -5.73 -7.09 -25.77
C VAL A 411 -6.16 -7.50 -24.35
N PRO A 412 -5.61 -8.54 -23.72
CA PRO A 412 -6.06 -8.95 -22.39
C PRO A 412 -6.18 -7.82 -21.34
N PRO A 413 -5.35 -6.75 -21.38
CA PRO A 413 -5.56 -5.53 -20.59
C PRO A 413 -6.86 -4.76 -20.87
N ASP A 414 -7.35 -4.75 -22.10
CA ASP A 414 -8.53 -3.95 -22.52
C ASP A 414 -9.84 -4.63 -22.11
N ASN A 415 -9.77 -5.91 -21.75
CA ASN A 415 -10.93 -6.69 -21.30
C ASN A 415 -11.50 -6.21 -19.95
N TYR A 416 -10.76 -5.38 -19.23
CA TYR A 416 -11.17 -4.85 -17.94
C TYR A 416 -10.78 -3.39 -17.79
N ARG A 417 -11.57 -2.64 -17.02
CA ARG A 417 -11.07 -1.45 -16.36
C ARG A 417 -10.34 -1.85 -15.10
N TRP A 418 -9.09 -1.39 -14.99
CA TRP A 418 -8.20 -1.77 -13.91
C TRP A 418 -8.03 -0.64 -12.91
N TRP A 419 -7.86 -1.04 -11.66
CA TRP A 419 -7.57 -0.15 -10.54
C TRP A 419 -6.26 -0.58 -9.88
N GLY A 420 -5.29 0.34 -9.81
CA GLY A 420 -4.02 0.14 -9.12
C GLY A 420 -4.25 0.26 -7.61
N ALA A 421 -4.22 -0.87 -6.92
CA ALA A 421 -4.44 -0.97 -5.49
C ALA A 421 -3.10 -1.01 -4.75
N GLU A 422 -3.04 -0.32 -3.62
CA GLU A 422 -2.03 -0.52 -2.58
C GLU A 422 -2.73 -0.78 -1.24
N VAL A 423 -2.39 -1.91 -0.60
CA VAL A 423 -2.92 -2.29 0.71
C VAL A 423 -1.77 -2.29 1.71
N ILE A 424 -1.92 -1.49 2.77
CA ILE A 424 -0.84 -1.19 3.72
C ILE A 424 -1.19 -1.77 5.08
N THR A 425 -0.25 -2.47 5.71
CA THR A 425 -0.43 -2.98 7.09
C THR A 425 -0.25 -1.86 8.13
N PRO A 426 -0.80 -2.02 9.34
CA PRO A 426 -0.33 -1.29 10.50
C PRO A 426 1.17 -1.53 10.74
N VAL A 427 1.76 -0.72 11.63
CA VAL A 427 3.08 -1.02 12.20
C VAL A 427 2.97 -2.24 13.11
N TYR A 428 3.68 -3.32 12.78
CA TYR A 428 3.65 -4.58 13.49
C TYR A 428 4.93 -4.89 14.26
N ASP A 429 4.76 -5.68 15.31
CA ASP A 429 5.84 -6.26 16.10
C ASP A 429 6.34 -7.54 15.45
N THR A 430 7.64 -7.63 15.23
CA THR A 430 8.30 -8.82 14.66
C THR A 430 8.15 -10.09 15.50
N GLU A 431 7.92 -9.92 16.80
CA GLU A 431 7.77 -11.04 17.75
C GLU A 431 6.31 -11.47 17.91
N ASN A 432 5.34 -10.67 17.46
CA ASN A 432 3.92 -10.98 17.58
C ASN A 432 3.43 -11.84 16.41
N ARG A 433 3.24 -13.14 16.66
CA ARG A 433 2.76 -14.10 15.66
C ARG A 433 1.38 -13.75 15.09
N ALA A 434 0.51 -13.10 15.87
CA ALA A 434 -0.83 -12.74 15.41
C ALA A 434 -0.80 -11.74 14.24
N CYS A 435 0.30 -10.98 14.08
CA CYS A 435 0.51 -10.11 12.92
C CYS A 435 0.59 -10.92 11.61
N ALA A 436 1.29 -12.06 11.61
CA ALA A 436 1.39 -12.94 10.45
C ALA A 436 0.03 -13.57 10.10
N ASP A 437 -0.74 -14.01 11.10
CA ASP A 437 -2.09 -14.54 10.89
C ASP A 437 -3.03 -13.48 10.30
N ASN A 438 -2.87 -12.21 10.69
CA ASN A 438 -3.66 -11.12 10.12
C ASN A 438 -3.30 -10.85 8.66
N ILE A 439 -2.00 -10.87 8.32
CA ILE A 439 -1.54 -10.77 6.93
C ILE A 439 -2.10 -11.92 6.10
N GLN A 440 -2.05 -13.15 6.61
CA GLN A 440 -2.59 -14.33 5.93
C GLN A 440 -4.09 -14.17 5.63
N ARG A 441 -4.87 -13.71 6.62
CA ARG A 441 -6.31 -13.44 6.45
C ARG A 441 -6.56 -12.38 5.39
N ALA A 442 -5.82 -11.28 5.41
CA ALA A 442 -5.95 -10.19 4.45
C ALA A 442 -5.66 -10.67 3.02
N VAL A 443 -4.48 -11.27 2.77
CA VAL A 443 -4.09 -11.69 1.41
C VAL A 443 -4.98 -12.80 0.85
N ARG A 444 -5.43 -13.73 1.71
CA ARG A 444 -6.41 -14.76 1.32
C ARG A 444 -7.72 -14.12 0.89
N GLN A 445 -8.25 -13.21 1.69
CA GLN A 445 -9.51 -12.54 1.40
C GLN A 445 -9.44 -11.74 0.10
N LEU A 446 -8.36 -11.00 -0.13
CA LEU A 446 -8.16 -10.24 -1.37
C LEU A 446 -8.12 -11.18 -2.59
N ARG A 447 -7.43 -12.33 -2.47
CA ARG A 447 -7.32 -13.33 -3.54
C ARG A 447 -8.65 -14.04 -3.83
N GLU A 448 -9.45 -14.29 -2.80
CA GLU A 448 -10.75 -14.95 -2.89
C GLU A 448 -11.86 -14.02 -3.39
N GLU A 449 -11.74 -12.71 -3.13
CA GLU A 449 -12.75 -11.72 -3.53
C GLU A 449 -12.47 -11.11 -4.91
N PHE A 450 -11.20 -10.86 -5.24
CA PHE A 450 -10.84 -10.00 -6.36
C PHE A 450 -10.07 -10.69 -7.47
N ARG A 451 -10.33 -10.27 -8.70
CA ARG A 451 -9.54 -10.64 -9.88
C ARG A 451 -8.34 -9.73 -9.99
N ILE A 452 -7.16 -10.31 -9.84
CA ILE A 452 -5.92 -9.57 -9.74
C ILE A 452 -5.01 -9.99 -10.89
N HIS A 453 -4.44 -8.98 -11.54
CA HIS A 453 -3.53 -9.19 -12.65
C HIS A 453 -2.24 -9.88 -12.16
N LYS A 454 -1.67 -10.74 -13.01
CA LYS A 454 -0.36 -11.35 -12.77
C LYS A 454 0.72 -10.25 -12.67
N PRO A 455 1.63 -10.28 -11.68
CA PRO A 455 2.74 -9.34 -11.63
C PRO A 455 3.62 -9.45 -12.89
N MET A 456 4.07 -8.33 -13.42
CA MET A 456 5.06 -8.23 -14.49
C MET A 456 5.68 -6.84 -14.53
N SER A 457 6.85 -6.70 -15.15
CA SER A 457 7.54 -5.40 -15.29
C SER A 457 6.68 -4.27 -15.86
N ALA A 458 5.73 -4.57 -16.75
CA ALA A 458 4.86 -3.57 -17.35
C ALA A 458 3.73 -3.07 -16.40
N VAL A 459 3.28 -3.90 -15.45
CA VAL A 459 2.21 -3.57 -14.47
C VAL A 459 2.76 -2.83 -13.25
N ARG A 460 4.07 -2.97 -13.00
CA ARG A 460 4.82 -2.24 -11.97
C ARG A 460 4.51 -2.56 -10.51
N SER A 461 3.68 -3.57 -10.23
CA SER A 461 3.37 -3.97 -8.85
C SER A 461 4.55 -4.59 -8.09
N GLY A 462 4.68 -4.24 -6.81
CA GLY A 462 5.63 -4.75 -5.84
C GLY A 462 5.01 -5.24 -4.53
N VAL A 463 5.84 -5.90 -3.71
CA VAL A 463 5.60 -6.00 -2.27
C VAL A 463 6.71 -5.22 -1.60
N HIS A 464 6.36 -4.18 -0.84
CA HIS A 464 7.32 -3.40 -0.08
C HIS A 464 7.31 -3.82 1.37
N VAL A 465 8.49 -4.06 1.93
CA VAL A 465 8.63 -4.39 3.34
C VAL A 465 9.39 -3.26 4.03
N HIS A 466 8.74 -2.58 4.96
CA HIS A 466 9.33 -1.54 5.77
C HIS A 466 9.88 -2.15 7.05
N TRP A 467 11.12 -1.82 7.40
CA TRP A 467 11.73 -2.18 8.67
C TRP A 467 12.10 -0.94 9.45
N GLY A 468 11.68 -0.89 10.72
CA GLY A 468 11.93 0.20 11.64
C GLY A 468 12.21 -0.31 13.05
N HIS A 469 12.37 0.62 14.00
CA HIS A 469 12.52 0.31 15.42
C HIS A 469 11.98 1.48 16.23
N GLN A 470 11.41 1.21 17.41
CA GLN A 470 10.92 2.28 18.30
C GLN A 470 12.00 3.26 18.77
N ASP A 471 13.28 2.85 18.69
CA ASP A 471 14.45 3.65 19.08
C ASP A 471 15.19 4.24 17.88
N GLY A 472 14.62 4.05 16.69
CA GLY A 472 15.21 4.46 15.42
C GLY A 472 16.47 3.69 15.02
N TRP A 473 17.30 4.38 14.24
CA TRP A 473 18.54 3.87 13.65
C TRP A 473 19.73 4.69 14.14
N THR A 474 20.85 4.03 14.39
CA THR A 474 22.14 4.73 14.54
C THR A 474 22.89 4.77 13.22
N LEU A 475 23.76 5.76 13.05
CA LEU A 475 24.65 5.86 11.89
C LEU A 475 25.50 4.59 11.73
N LEU A 476 25.96 4.00 12.83
CA LEU A 476 26.72 2.75 12.79
C LEU A 476 25.88 1.58 12.24
N GLN A 477 24.63 1.42 12.69
CA GLN A 477 23.72 0.40 12.17
C GLN A 477 23.48 0.57 10.68
N LEU A 478 23.26 1.81 10.22
CA LEU A 478 23.06 2.11 8.81
C LEU A 478 24.32 1.87 7.97
N LYS A 479 25.52 2.18 8.47
CA LYS A 479 26.79 1.85 7.79
C LYS A 479 26.97 0.35 7.63
N ARG A 480 26.66 -0.42 8.68
CA ARG A 480 26.68 -1.89 8.64
C ARG A 480 25.67 -2.42 7.64
N PHE A 481 24.44 -1.89 7.65
CA PHE A 481 23.40 -2.24 6.70
C PHE A 481 23.81 -1.96 5.26
N ALA A 482 24.23 -0.74 4.94
CA ALA A 482 24.65 -0.38 3.59
C ALA A 482 25.77 -1.29 3.09
N SER A 483 26.77 -1.57 3.95
CA SER A 483 27.91 -2.44 3.61
C SER A 483 27.48 -3.88 3.36
N LEU A 484 26.63 -4.45 4.21
CA LEU A 484 26.13 -5.80 4.02
C LEU A 484 25.28 -5.89 2.75
N TRP A 485 24.36 -4.93 2.57
CA TRP A 485 23.44 -4.89 1.44
C TRP A 485 24.17 -4.91 0.11
N ILE A 486 25.11 -3.98 -0.14
CA ILE A 486 25.83 -3.92 -1.43
C ILE A 486 26.63 -5.19 -1.75
N VAL A 487 27.03 -5.96 -0.73
CA VAL A 487 27.75 -7.22 -0.91
C VAL A 487 26.79 -8.34 -1.34
N ILE A 488 25.58 -8.38 -0.79
CA ILE A 488 24.62 -9.48 -1.05
C ILE A 488 23.57 -9.14 -2.11
N GLU A 489 23.45 -7.88 -2.52
CA GLU A 489 22.37 -7.36 -3.38
C GLU A 489 22.20 -8.16 -4.68
N GLU A 490 23.30 -8.51 -5.35
CA GLU A 490 23.27 -9.31 -6.58
C GLU A 490 22.67 -10.71 -6.36
N SER A 491 23.01 -11.35 -5.23
CA SER A 491 22.43 -12.64 -4.85
C SER A 491 20.93 -12.52 -4.52
N LEU A 492 20.53 -11.41 -3.88
CA LEU A 492 19.12 -11.14 -3.57
C LEU A 492 18.27 -10.94 -4.83
N PHE A 493 18.79 -10.24 -5.84
CA PHE A 493 18.11 -10.15 -7.13
C PHE A 493 17.87 -11.53 -7.77
N GLY A 494 18.79 -12.47 -7.59
CA GLY A 494 18.63 -13.85 -8.06
C GLY A 494 17.49 -14.63 -7.39
N LEU A 495 16.95 -14.16 -6.26
CA LEU A 495 15.78 -14.76 -5.59
C LEU A 495 14.45 -14.32 -6.19
N HIS A 496 14.45 -13.23 -6.95
CA HIS A 496 13.25 -12.62 -7.51
C HIS A 496 13.17 -12.85 -9.01
N ARG A 497 12.02 -12.51 -9.59
CA ARG A 497 11.86 -12.60 -11.05
C ARG A 497 12.89 -11.73 -11.76
N SER A 498 13.40 -12.23 -12.88
CA SER A 498 14.41 -11.53 -13.70
C SER A 498 13.94 -10.17 -14.21
N ASP A 499 12.62 -9.94 -14.30
CA ASP A 499 12.06 -8.66 -14.70
C ASP A 499 12.09 -7.58 -13.60
N ARG A 500 12.51 -7.94 -12.36
CA ARG A 500 12.78 -7.00 -11.26
C ARG A 500 14.22 -6.46 -11.23
N SER A 501 15.21 -7.20 -11.76
CA SER A 501 16.63 -6.84 -11.62
C SER A 501 17.10 -5.62 -12.42
N ASN A 502 16.32 -5.18 -13.41
CA ASN A 502 16.58 -3.96 -14.19
C ASN A 502 15.36 -3.02 -14.19
N PHE A 503 14.56 -3.08 -13.14
CA PHE A 503 13.32 -2.33 -13.04
C PHE A 503 13.58 -0.93 -12.47
N LYS A 504 13.03 0.11 -13.10
CA LYS A 504 13.28 1.50 -12.65
C LYS A 504 12.78 1.80 -11.23
N TYR A 505 11.86 0.99 -10.70
CA TYR A 505 11.39 1.12 -9.31
C TYR A 505 12.07 0.13 -8.34
N CYS A 506 13.15 -0.53 -8.78
CA CYS A 506 13.94 -1.46 -7.97
C CYS A 506 15.39 -1.52 -8.49
N ARG A 507 16.02 -0.36 -8.62
CA ARG A 507 17.40 -0.23 -9.09
C ARG A 507 18.39 -0.71 -8.03
N SER A 508 19.42 -1.41 -8.47
CA SER A 508 20.56 -1.80 -7.64
C SER A 508 21.22 -0.59 -6.98
N LEU A 509 21.40 -0.62 -5.65
CA LEU A 509 22.14 0.40 -4.91
C LEU A 509 23.64 0.38 -5.27
N ARG A 510 24.19 -0.80 -5.55
CA ARG A 510 25.57 -1.00 -6.00
C ARG A 510 25.86 -0.27 -7.31
N GLU A 511 24.85 -0.08 -8.15
CA GLU A 511 25.02 0.49 -9.49
C GLU A 511 24.43 1.88 -9.67
N HIS A 512 23.32 2.18 -9.00
CA HIS A 512 22.49 3.35 -9.27
C HIS A 512 22.34 4.31 -8.07
N SER A 513 23.00 4.03 -6.94
CA SER A 513 23.11 5.04 -5.88
C SER A 513 23.94 6.24 -6.34
N ARG A 514 23.70 7.41 -5.75
CA ARG A 514 24.52 8.60 -6.01
C ARG A 514 26.00 8.35 -5.70
N LEU A 515 26.29 7.58 -4.65
CA LEU A 515 27.65 7.15 -4.32
C LEU A 515 28.24 6.25 -5.40
N ALA A 516 27.49 5.27 -5.92
CA ALA A 516 27.96 4.42 -7.02
C ALA A 516 28.29 5.22 -8.27
N TYR A 517 27.46 6.20 -8.63
CA TYR A 517 27.74 7.11 -9.73
C TYR A 517 28.97 7.99 -9.48
N ALA A 518 29.15 8.50 -8.25
CA ALA A 518 30.30 9.29 -7.85
C ALA A 518 31.62 8.50 -7.85
N LEU A 519 31.55 7.17 -7.79
CA LEU A 519 32.68 6.25 -7.85
C LEU A 519 32.82 5.54 -9.19
N SER A 520 31.92 5.78 -10.15
CA SER A 520 31.87 5.06 -11.42
C SER A 520 33.17 5.25 -12.22
N PRO A 521 33.97 4.19 -12.48
CA PRO A 521 35.20 4.27 -13.25
C PRO A 521 34.94 4.63 -14.72
N ASP A 522 33.82 4.13 -15.26
CA ASP A 522 33.59 4.04 -16.70
C ASP A 522 32.92 5.27 -17.31
N ASN A 523 32.40 6.19 -16.47
CA ASN A 523 31.73 7.40 -16.93
C ASN A 523 32.21 8.65 -16.19
N PRO A 524 33.27 9.32 -16.70
CA PRO A 524 33.82 10.53 -16.09
C PRO A 524 32.83 11.70 -15.98
N ALA A 525 31.91 11.84 -16.94
CA ALA A 525 30.90 12.90 -16.91
C ALA A 525 29.89 12.67 -15.78
N THR A 526 29.39 11.43 -15.64
CA THR A 526 28.60 11.02 -14.47
C THR A 526 29.38 11.25 -13.19
N ARG A 527 30.63 10.78 -13.09
CA ARG A 527 31.45 11.01 -11.90
C ARG A 527 31.56 12.48 -11.50
N ALA A 528 31.82 13.36 -12.48
CA ALA A 528 31.89 14.80 -12.25
C ALA A 528 30.58 15.36 -11.72
N LYS A 529 29.44 14.95 -12.29
CA LYS A 529 28.09 15.36 -11.85
C LYS A 529 27.79 14.95 -10.41
N TYR A 530 28.25 13.78 -9.96
CA TYR A 530 27.93 13.24 -8.63
C TYR A 530 29.04 13.43 -7.59
N ARG A 531 30.10 14.15 -7.92
CA ARG A 531 31.28 14.31 -7.06
C ARG A 531 30.94 14.83 -5.66
N ASP A 532 29.94 15.71 -5.54
CA ASP A 532 29.55 16.34 -4.28
C ASP A 532 28.89 15.37 -3.28
N PHE A 533 28.51 14.18 -3.75
CA PHE A 533 27.97 13.13 -2.89
C PHE A 533 29.08 12.28 -2.25
N LEU A 534 30.35 12.43 -2.63
CA LEU A 534 31.45 11.74 -1.95
C LEU A 534 31.58 12.23 -0.50
N PRO A 535 31.99 11.36 0.43
CA PRO A 535 32.19 11.74 1.81
C PRO A 535 33.22 12.87 1.91
N ARG A 536 32.87 13.92 2.65
CA ARG A 536 33.74 15.08 2.85
C ARG A 536 34.82 14.77 3.90
N GLY A 537 36.03 15.25 3.66
CA GLY A 537 37.15 15.13 4.60
C GLY A 537 38.49 15.06 3.91
N GLY A 538 39.55 15.53 4.58
CA GLY A 538 40.92 15.34 4.13
C GLY A 538 41.41 13.90 4.35
N SER A 539 42.60 13.58 3.82
CA SER A 539 43.19 12.23 3.91
C SER A 539 43.35 11.71 5.35
N ALA A 540 43.52 12.60 6.33
CA ALA A 540 43.58 12.23 7.74
C ALA A 540 42.24 11.69 8.28
N ALA A 541 41.11 12.33 7.91
CA ALA A 541 39.78 11.88 8.28
C ALA A 541 39.48 10.52 7.64
N SER A 542 39.80 10.36 6.34
CA SER A 542 39.65 9.08 5.64
C SER A 542 40.42 7.95 6.34
N ARG A 543 41.71 8.15 6.68
CA ARG A 543 42.50 7.15 7.42
C ARG A 543 41.90 6.79 8.78
N ARG A 544 41.23 7.74 9.44
CA ARG A 544 40.55 7.48 10.72
C ARG A 544 39.32 6.59 10.52
N TYR A 545 38.48 6.93 9.54
CA TYR A 545 37.31 6.11 9.20
C TYR A 545 37.68 4.74 8.66
N ASP A 546 38.77 4.62 7.89
CA ASP A 546 39.26 3.35 7.37
C ASP A 546 39.70 2.42 8.53
N ARG A 547 40.36 2.96 9.56
CA ARG A 547 40.66 2.20 10.81
C ARG A 547 39.39 1.82 11.57
N TYR A 548 38.43 2.73 11.68
CA TYR A 548 37.14 2.47 12.32
C TYR A 548 36.36 1.35 11.61
N MET A 549 36.35 1.35 10.27
CA MET A 549 35.79 0.29 9.45
C MET A 549 36.52 -1.04 9.66
N ALA A 550 37.86 -1.03 9.64
CA ALA A 550 38.69 -2.24 9.78
C ALA A 550 38.37 -3.07 11.03
N SER A 551 38.01 -2.40 12.14
CA SER A 551 37.62 -3.06 13.39
C SER A 551 36.25 -3.76 13.34
N ARG A 552 35.43 -3.48 12.32
CA ARG A 552 34.02 -3.88 12.24
C ARG A 552 33.66 -4.68 11.00
N VAL A 553 34.48 -4.57 9.96
CA VAL A 553 34.32 -5.30 8.70
C VAL A 553 35.55 -6.20 8.53
N PRO A 554 35.38 -7.52 8.35
CA PRO A 554 36.50 -8.44 8.17
C PRO A 554 37.20 -8.15 6.84
N LEU A 555 38.22 -7.29 6.87
CA LEU A 555 38.94 -6.83 5.68
C LEU A 555 39.60 -7.97 4.90
N ASP A 556 40.01 -9.04 5.58
CA ASP A 556 40.59 -10.23 4.94
C ASP A 556 39.59 -10.90 3.99
N SER A 557 38.29 -10.87 4.34
CA SER A 557 37.20 -11.34 3.47
C SER A 557 36.85 -10.35 2.35
N LEU A 558 37.31 -9.10 2.45
CA LEU A 558 37.13 -8.07 1.41
C LEU A 558 38.27 -8.10 0.37
N GLY A 559 39.41 -8.74 0.67
CA GLY A 559 40.59 -8.77 -0.22
C GLY A 559 40.34 -9.47 -1.56
N SER A 560 39.31 -10.32 -1.66
CA SER A 560 38.87 -10.96 -2.90
C SER A 560 37.73 -10.23 -3.61
N MET A 561 37.23 -9.10 -3.06
CA MET A 561 36.16 -8.33 -3.70
C MET A 561 36.67 -7.50 -4.87
N ASP A 562 35.79 -7.29 -5.84
CA ASP A 562 35.97 -6.29 -6.89
C ASP A 562 36.33 -4.91 -6.29
N GLY A 563 37.32 -4.24 -6.88
CA GLY A 563 37.86 -2.97 -6.38
C GLY A 563 36.78 -1.88 -6.29
N ARG A 564 35.76 -1.93 -7.17
CA ARG A 564 34.60 -1.03 -7.10
C ARG A 564 33.76 -1.28 -5.85
N LEU A 565 33.48 -2.54 -5.51
CA LEU A 565 32.72 -2.90 -4.32
C LEU A 565 33.46 -2.52 -3.03
N LEU A 566 34.76 -2.78 -2.98
CA LEU A 566 35.61 -2.32 -1.87
C LEU A 566 35.58 -0.79 -1.73
N GLY A 567 35.67 -0.06 -2.86
CA GLY A 567 35.58 1.40 -2.88
C GLY A 567 34.24 1.92 -2.35
N LEU A 568 33.13 1.26 -2.67
CA LEU A 568 31.80 1.58 -2.14
C LEU A 568 31.76 1.43 -0.62
N VAL A 569 32.16 0.25 -0.11
CA VAL A 569 32.20 -0.04 1.33
C VAL A 569 33.06 1.02 2.04
N GLN A 570 34.28 1.27 1.58
CA GLN A 570 35.16 2.27 2.21
C GLN A 570 34.53 3.66 2.30
N ASN A 571 33.83 4.11 1.25
CA ASN A 571 33.20 5.43 1.26
C ASN A 571 31.96 5.50 2.16
N ILE A 572 31.16 4.43 2.25
CA ILE A 572 30.03 4.33 3.20
C ILE A 572 30.50 4.62 4.63
N TRP A 573 31.64 4.07 5.03
CA TRP A 573 32.16 4.22 6.39
C TRP A 573 32.71 5.62 6.69
N ARG A 574 32.93 6.46 5.67
CA ARG A 574 33.44 7.83 5.80
C ARG A 574 32.37 8.89 6.00
N TYR A 575 31.08 8.57 5.82
CA TYR A 575 30.01 9.53 6.12
C TYR A 575 29.94 9.82 7.63
N SER A 576 29.77 11.09 7.98
CA SER A 576 29.75 11.54 9.37
C SER A 576 28.34 11.64 9.96
N ASN A 577 27.28 11.59 9.14
CA ASN A 577 25.89 11.64 9.60
C ASN A 577 24.92 10.83 8.71
N ILE A 578 23.73 10.56 9.23
CA ILE A 578 22.69 9.75 8.58
C ILE A 578 22.16 10.45 7.34
N ASN A 579 21.84 11.75 7.40
CA ASN A 579 21.31 12.51 6.26
C ASN A 579 22.18 12.40 5.00
N THR A 580 23.49 12.59 5.14
CA THR A 580 24.44 12.53 4.02
C THR A 580 24.65 11.10 3.53
N LEU A 581 24.67 10.10 4.43
CA LEU A 581 24.74 8.69 4.04
C LEU A 581 23.48 8.26 3.28
N ALA A 582 22.29 8.53 3.84
CA ALA A 582 21.01 8.20 3.22
C ALA A 582 20.87 8.85 1.84
N THR A 583 21.21 10.14 1.73
CA THR A 583 21.22 10.86 0.44
C THR A 583 22.15 10.23 -0.58
N ALA A 584 23.34 9.79 -0.15
CA ALA A 584 24.32 9.16 -1.02
C ALA A 584 23.92 7.75 -1.46
N MET A 585 23.21 7.01 -0.60
CA MET A 585 22.66 5.70 -0.93
C MET A 585 21.40 5.80 -1.78
N SER A 586 20.64 6.88 -1.73
CA SER A 586 19.46 7.06 -2.57
C SER A 586 19.79 7.16 -4.08
N PRO A 587 18.83 6.81 -4.96
CA PRO A 587 18.99 7.02 -6.40
C PRO A 587 19.03 8.50 -6.75
N TRP A 588 19.50 8.83 -7.96
CA TRP A 588 19.60 10.21 -8.41
C TRP A 588 18.24 10.88 -8.62
N SER A 589 17.38 10.22 -9.40
CA SER A 589 16.12 10.76 -9.88
C SER A 589 14.99 10.43 -8.92
N PHE A 590 14.04 11.34 -8.77
CA PHE A 590 12.76 11.06 -8.10
C PHE A 590 11.93 10.02 -8.85
N THR A 591 12.22 9.79 -10.13
CA THR A 591 11.55 8.77 -10.96
C THR A 591 12.19 7.39 -10.91
N ASP A 592 13.40 7.30 -10.37
CA ASP A 592 14.10 6.04 -10.14
C ASP A 592 13.96 5.67 -8.68
N GLU A 593 13.61 4.42 -8.41
CA GLU A 593 13.60 3.89 -7.06
C GLU A 593 14.64 2.81 -6.89
N ALA A 594 15.27 2.82 -5.72
CA ALA A 594 16.23 1.81 -5.35
C ALA A 594 15.54 0.54 -4.83
N ALA A 595 16.24 -0.58 -4.94
CA ALA A 595 15.86 -1.86 -4.34
C ALA A 595 15.65 -1.76 -2.82
N VAL A 596 16.35 -0.83 -2.16
CA VAL A 596 16.04 -0.38 -0.80
C VAL A 596 15.97 1.13 -0.76
N ARG A 597 14.82 1.67 -0.35
CA ARG A 597 14.63 3.10 -0.10
C ARG A 597 14.96 3.42 1.35
N TRP A 598 15.69 4.52 1.54
CA TRP A 598 16.15 4.99 2.84
C TRP A 598 15.26 6.12 3.32
N ASN A 599 14.16 5.79 4.00
CA ASN A 599 13.25 6.77 4.60
C ASN A 599 13.76 7.17 5.98
N VAL A 600 15.05 7.47 6.12
CA VAL A 600 15.71 7.74 7.40
C VAL A 600 16.47 9.07 7.34
N THR A 601 16.22 9.93 8.32
CA THR A 601 16.89 11.22 8.50
C THR A 601 17.49 11.30 9.89
N GLY A 602 18.53 12.12 10.06
CA GLY A 602 19.12 12.43 11.35
C GLY A 602 20.63 12.69 11.26
N GLU A 603 21.25 12.91 12.43
CA GLU A 603 22.69 13.12 12.52
C GLU A 603 23.44 11.82 12.83
N LYS A 604 23.58 11.47 14.11
CA LYS A 604 24.18 10.19 14.55
C LYS A 604 23.13 9.12 14.85
N ARG A 605 21.92 9.58 15.15
CA ARG A 605 20.72 8.79 15.36
C ARG A 605 19.61 9.36 14.49
N SER A 606 18.68 8.50 14.11
CA SER A 606 17.54 8.95 13.32
C SER A 606 16.66 9.89 14.14
N ASP A 607 16.04 10.84 13.46
CA ASP A 607 15.00 11.67 14.07
C ASP A 607 13.80 10.80 14.46
N ASP A 608 12.87 11.35 15.23
CA ASP A 608 11.60 10.69 15.48
C ASP A 608 10.80 10.60 14.16
N PRO A 609 9.98 9.55 13.95
CA PRO A 609 9.07 9.49 12.81
C PRO A 609 8.15 10.70 12.72
N SER A 610 7.72 11.01 11.50
CA SER A 610 6.77 12.08 11.21
C SER A 610 5.89 11.69 10.02
N MET A 611 4.93 12.57 9.68
CA MET A 611 4.11 12.41 8.47
C MET A 611 4.95 12.30 7.18
N VAL A 612 6.15 12.89 7.15
CA VAL A 612 7.02 12.94 5.97
C VAL A 612 8.09 11.85 6.00
N SER A 613 8.53 11.42 7.18
CA SER A 613 9.61 10.42 7.33
C SER A 613 9.17 9.29 8.26
N LYS A 614 9.05 8.08 7.70
CA LYS A 614 8.71 6.86 8.46
C LYS A 614 9.86 6.38 9.35
N GLN A 615 11.09 6.84 9.12
CA GLN A 615 12.33 6.33 9.75
C GLN A 615 12.54 4.82 9.53
N THR A 616 12.25 4.36 8.31
CA THR A 616 12.34 2.94 7.92
C THR A 616 13.31 2.70 6.78
N LEU A 617 13.86 1.48 6.71
CA LEU A 617 14.42 0.93 5.48
C LEU A 617 13.31 0.16 4.75
N GLU A 618 13.04 0.56 3.51
CA GLU A 618 11.94 0.02 2.70
C GLU A 618 12.51 -0.86 1.58
N PHE A 619 12.22 -2.15 1.63
CA PHE A 619 12.73 -3.16 0.70
C PHE A 619 11.73 -3.37 -0.43
N ARG A 620 12.14 -3.06 -1.66
CA ARG A 620 11.28 -3.02 -2.84
C ARG A 620 11.61 -4.09 -3.88
N MET A 621 12.41 -5.11 -3.55
CA MET A 621 12.86 -6.11 -4.54
C MET A 621 11.77 -7.07 -5.01
N MET A 622 10.86 -7.44 -4.12
CA MET A 622 9.88 -8.48 -4.37
C MET A 622 8.80 -8.01 -5.36
N GLN A 623 8.48 -8.85 -6.36
CA GLN A 623 7.33 -8.63 -7.23
C GLN A 623 6.01 -8.63 -6.46
N GLY A 624 5.01 -7.90 -6.95
CA GLY A 624 3.66 -7.92 -6.38
C GLY A 624 3.11 -9.35 -6.28
N THR A 625 2.62 -9.74 -5.12
CA THR A 625 2.03 -11.06 -4.88
C THR A 625 1.07 -10.99 -3.70
N LEU A 626 0.06 -11.87 -3.71
CA LEU A 626 -0.80 -12.15 -2.56
C LEU A 626 -0.58 -13.57 -2.02
N ASP A 627 0.55 -14.18 -2.37
CA ASP A 627 0.99 -15.44 -1.80
C ASP A 627 1.62 -15.21 -0.43
N PHE A 628 0.91 -15.63 0.62
CA PHE A 628 1.34 -15.46 2.01
C PHE A 628 2.72 -16.07 2.27
N GLU A 629 2.98 -17.29 1.83
CA GLU A 629 4.24 -17.98 2.13
C GLU A 629 5.41 -17.27 1.46
N HIS A 630 5.23 -16.84 0.21
CA HIS A 630 6.24 -16.08 -0.49
C HIS A 630 6.57 -14.75 0.23
N ILE A 631 5.54 -14.02 0.68
CA ILE A 631 5.72 -12.77 1.44
C ILE A 631 6.51 -13.05 2.73
N MET A 632 6.10 -14.06 3.50
CA MET A 632 6.76 -14.40 4.77
C MET A 632 8.21 -14.83 4.59
N HIS A 633 8.53 -15.59 3.53
CA HIS A 633 9.92 -15.96 3.22
C HIS A 633 10.77 -14.72 2.90
N TRP A 634 10.25 -13.79 2.10
CA TRP A 634 10.97 -12.55 1.81
C TRP A 634 11.18 -11.71 3.07
N MET A 635 10.14 -11.58 3.91
CA MET A 635 10.25 -10.90 5.19
C MET A 635 11.32 -11.52 6.10
N GLN A 636 11.46 -12.84 6.13
CA GLN A 636 12.51 -13.51 6.91
C GLN A 636 13.90 -13.14 6.40
N VAL A 637 14.11 -13.07 5.08
CA VAL A 637 15.38 -12.64 4.49
C VAL A 637 15.69 -11.20 4.91
N CYS A 638 14.75 -10.26 4.74
CA CYS A 638 14.92 -8.88 5.19
C CYS A 638 15.22 -8.81 6.70
N HIS A 639 14.46 -9.54 7.51
CA HIS A 639 14.63 -9.59 8.96
C HIS A 639 16.04 -10.02 9.34
N ARG A 640 16.57 -11.08 8.71
CA ARG A 640 17.94 -11.58 8.98
C ARG A 640 19.00 -10.54 8.65
N VAL A 641 18.84 -9.83 7.53
CA VAL A 641 19.74 -8.72 7.17
C VAL A 641 19.70 -7.64 8.25
N ILE A 642 18.51 -7.23 8.71
CA ILE A 642 18.37 -6.21 9.77
C ILE A 642 18.95 -6.68 11.11
N LEU A 643 18.71 -7.93 11.52
CA LEU A 643 19.24 -8.47 12.78
C LEU A 643 20.77 -8.44 12.80
N ILE A 644 21.42 -8.83 11.70
CA ILE A 644 22.89 -8.83 11.62
C ILE A 644 23.45 -7.42 11.79
N THR A 645 22.78 -6.40 11.23
CA THR A 645 23.28 -5.02 11.25
C THR A 645 23.07 -4.33 12.60
N ARG A 646 22.04 -4.76 13.34
CA ARG A 646 21.71 -4.25 14.68
C ARG A 646 22.45 -4.96 15.81
N ARG A 647 22.85 -6.21 15.65
CA ARG A 647 23.60 -6.96 16.69
C ARG A 647 24.93 -6.27 17.01
N ILE A 648 25.19 -6.09 18.30
CA ILE A 648 26.51 -5.71 18.80
C ILE A 648 27.36 -6.99 18.82
N PRO A 649 28.55 -7.03 18.22
CA PRO A 649 29.44 -8.18 18.34
C PRO A 649 29.68 -8.46 19.82
N VAL A 650 29.54 -9.73 20.23
CA VAL A 650 29.67 -10.19 21.64
C VAL A 650 31.07 -9.94 22.22
N GLY A 651 32.03 -9.42 21.43
CA GLY A 651 33.36 -8.99 21.89
C GLY A 651 33.49 -7.50 22.24
N ASP A 652 32.53 -6.64 21.89
CA ASP A 652 32.64 -5.17 22.10
C ASP A 652 32.27 -4.71 23.51
N THR A 653 31.77 -5.59 24.38
CA THR A 653 31.52 -5.26 25.80
C THR A 653 32.82 -5.06 26.59
N GLY A 654 33.96 -5.51 26.06
CA GLY A 654 35.27 -5.39 26.72
C GLY A 654 35.94 -4.03 26.55
N PHE A 655 35.54 -3.20 25.58
CA PHE A 655 36.19 -1.91 25.32
C PHE A 655 35.52 -0.72 26.04
N ILE A 656 34.30 -0.90 26.55
CA ILE A 656 33.56 0.15 27.27
C ILE A 656 33.84 0.13 28.79
N GLN A 657 34.61 -0.84 29.31
CA GLN A 657 34.86 -1.00 30.75
C GLN A 657 36.27 -0.67 31.26
N THR A 658 37.19 -0.14 30.45
CA THR A 658 38.59 0.06 30.90
C THR A 658 39.21 1.45 30.71
N GLU A 659 38.42 2.52 30.54
CA GLU A 659 38.96 3.90 30.63
C GLU A 659 38.15 4.79 31.60
N THR A 660 37.85 4.22 32.77
CA THR A 660 37.68 5.02 34.00
C THR A 660 38.37 4.28 35.15
N GLU A 661 39.69 4.42 35.21
CA GLU A 661 40.44 4.66 36.45
C GLU A 661 41.30 5.91 36.28
#